data_AF-A0A6P0Z0T1-F1
#
_entry.id   AF-A0A6P0Z0T1-F1
#
_cell.length_a   1.000
_cell.length_b   1.000
_cell.length_c   1.000
_cell.angle_alpha   90.00
_cell.angle_beta   90.00
_cell.angle_gamma   90.00
#
_symmetry.space_group_name_H-M   'P 1'
#
loop_
_entity.id
_entity.type
_entity.pdbx_description
1 polymer ?
#
loop_
_entity_poly.entity_id
_entity_poly.type
_entity_poly.pdbx_seq_one_letter_code
_entity_poly.pdbx_strand_id
1 'polypeptide(L)'
;SYGHHHRRATEPRRGRSPRRTPSRRSLPEGSEPGEGCAVDPARLERRPWSHRSRLPYPVQEQIISKQLNLYTIDATKVAISSGMGRRINTVMQTCFFALAEILPREEAIAKIKKSIEKTYGKKGAEIVRMNMQAVDNTLANLHQVEVPAQADSKIERRLPVPDTAPAFVREVLGKMISRQGDEIPVSALPADGTYPTGTTKWEKRNVGIAIPVWDPDVCVQCGKCVMVCPHGVIRAKSYQQQHLEAAPATFKYTDTKDKEFAGDKFTIQVAAEDCTGCGICVDICPAKNKSQPRLKAINMEPQLPLRESERENWDFFLKIPNPDRSKLHLDRIRQQQWQEPLFEFSGACAGCGETPYIKLATQLFGDRMVVANATGCSSIYGGNLPTTPWAQNAEGRGPAWSNSLFEDNAEFGLGFRVSIDKHTQFANELVKKLASEIGDNLASAILDAEQKTEADIWEQRERVAQLKNKLEQIINSGNSPSEDAKQLLSLADYLVKKSVWIIGGDGWAYDIGYGGLDHVIASGRNVNILILDTEVYSNTGGQASKATPKAAVAKFAAGGKPAAKKDLGLMAMTYGNVYVASVAMGARDEHTLKAFLEAEAYQGPSLIMAYSHCIAHGINMTTAMSHQKALVDSGRWLLYRYNPDLVQDGKNPLQIDMRSPKFPVEKSMYEENRFKMLTKSKPQEAKQLLQGSQQDVDTRWQMYQYLAAREQFK
;
A
#
# COMPACT_ATOMS: atom_id res chain seq x y z
N SER A 1 -47.91 -20.99 -0.39
CA SER A 1 -48.16 -20.23 -1.64
C SER A 1 -47.08 -19.17 -1.77
N TYR A 2 -46.79 -18.76 -3.01
CA TYR A 2 -45.77 -17.80 -3.46
C TYR A 2 -44.33 -18.33 -3.55
N GLY A 3 -44.08 -19.02 -4.66
CA GLY A 3 -42.77 -19.03 -5.29
C GLY A 3 -42.51 -17.72 -6.03
N HIS A 4 -41.23 -17.34 -6.12
CA HIS A 4 -40.78 -16.38 -7.13
C HIS A 4 -39.40 -16.77 -7.66
N HIS A 5 -39.37 -17.00 -8.97
CA HIS A 5 -38.20 -17.16 -9.82
C HIS A 5 -37.26 -15.94 -9.72
N HIS A 6 -35.97 -16.19 -9.45
CA HIS A 6 -34.90 -15.29 -9.83
C HIS A 6 -33.98 -15.97 -10.85
N ARG A 7 -34.31 -15.82 -12.13
CA ARG A 7 -33.31 -15.87 -13.21
C ARG A 7 -32.58 -14.53 -13.20
N ARG A 8 -31.31 -14.49 -12.75
CA ARG A 8 -30.41 -13.36 -12.99
C ARG A 8 -29.65 -13.61 -14.28
N ALA A 9 -29.89 -12.75 -15.27
CA ALA A 9 -29.04 -12.61 -16.44
C ALA A 9 -27.67 -12.05 -15.99
N THR A 10 -26.63 -12.84 -16.11
CA THR A 10 -25.23 -12.41 -16.02
C THR A 10 -24.74 -12.04 -17.41
N GLU A 11 -24.90 -10.77 -17.79
CA GLU A 11 -24.07 -10.18 -18.84
C GLU A 11 -22.72 -9.77 -18.23
N PRO A 12 -21.58 -10.27 -18.74
CA PRO A 12 -20.28 -9.82 -18.29
C PRO A 12 -20.02 -8.40 -18.82
N ARG A 13 -20.11 -7.40 -17.94
CA ARG A 13 -19.59 -6.06 -18.21
C ARG A 13 -18.09 -6.17 -18.50
N ARG A 14 -17.72 -6.01 -19.78
CA ARG A 14 -16.33 -5.89 -20.25
C ARG A 14 -15.60 -4.83 -19.42
N GLY A 15 -14.64 -5.28 -18.61
CA GLY A 15 -13.83 -4.44 -17.75
C GLY A 15 -13.01 -3.42 -18.54
N ARG A 16 -12.91 -2.20 -18.00
CA ARG A 16 -12.09 -1.11 -18.56
C ARG A 16 -10.62 -1.53 -18.65
N SER A 17 -10.04 -1.41 -19.84
CA SER A 17 -8.60 -1.63 -20.08
C SER A 17 -7.76 -0.54 -19.39
N PRO A 18 -6.82 -0.87 -18.50
CA PRO A 18 -5.80 0.07 -18.05
C PRO A 18 -4.70 0.19 -19.12
N ARG A 19 -4.26 1.43 -19.35
CA ARG A 19 -3.18 1.80 -20.28
C ARG A 19 -1.96 0.90 -20.14
N ARG A 20 -1.61 0.13 -21.16
CA ARG A 20 -0.36 -0.64 -21.22
C ARG A 20 0.15 -0.72 -22.67
N THR A 21 1.46 -0.68 -22.80
CA THR A 21 2.18 -0.74 -24.07
C THR A 21 2.07 -2.12 -24.75
N PRO A 22 2.14 -2.21 -26.09
CA PRO A 22 2.10 -3.47 -26.84
C PRO A 22 3.24 -4.45 -26.52
N SER A 23 4.29 -4.01 -25.81
CA SER A 23 5.52 -4.78 -25.62
C SER A 23 5.39 -6.10 -24.84
N ARG A 24 4.25 -6.35 -24.19
CA ARG A 24 3.98 -7.57 -23.40
C ARG A 24 2.79 -8.39 -23.93
N ARG A 25 2.05 -7.89 -24.93
CA ARG A 25 0.81 -8.55 -25.43
C ARG A 25 0.75 -8.63 -26.95
N SER A 26 0.14 -9.69 -27.47
CA SER A 26 -0.29 -9.80 -28.86
C SER A 26 -1.35 -8.74 -29.13
N LEU A 27 -1.46 -8.31 -30.39
CA LEU A 27 -2.65 -7.62 -30.87
C LEU A 27 -3.86 -8.56 -30.74
N PRO A 28 -5.10 -8.03 -30.70
CA PRO A 28 -6.30 -8.86 -30.54
C PRO A 28 -6.27 -10.07 -31.49
N GLU A 29 -6.46 -11.27 -30.93
CA GLU A 29 -6.36 -12.54 -31.67
C GLU A 29 -7.41 -12.67 -32.80
N GLY A 30 -8.44 -11.81 -32.82
CA GLY A 30 -9.47 -11.76 -33.86
C GLY A 30 -9.45 -10.54 -34.78
N SER A 31 -8.36 -9.75 -34.86
CA SER A 31 -8.35 -8.60 -35.79
C SER A 31 -8.33 -9.05 -37.25
N GLU A 32 -9.28 -8.56 -38.05
CA GLU A 32 -9.43 -8.85 -39.48
C GLU A 32 -8.41 -8.06 -40.33
N PRO A 33 -8.09 -8.53 -41.55
CA PRO A 33 -7.21 -7.79 -42.46
C PRO A 33 -7.74 -6.38 -42.77
N GLY A 34 -6.88 -5.36 -42.70
CA GLY A 34 -7.25 -3.97 -43.00
C GLY A 34 -7.85 -3.14 -41.86
N GLU A 35 -8.06 -3.72 -40.67
CA GLU A 35 -8.55 -2.98 -39.50
C GLU A 35 -7.57 -1.89 -39.03
N GLY A 36 -8.11 -0.73 -38.63
CA GLY A 36 -7.34 0.37 -38.05
C GLY A 36 -6.85 0.07 -36.64
N CYS A 37 -5.52 0.09 -36.44
CA CYS A 37 -4.90 -0.08 -35.13
C CYS A 37 -4.29 1.24 -34.65
N ALA A 38 -4.94 1.88 -33.67
CA ALA A 38 -4.39 3.04 -32.99
C ALA A 38 -3.56 2.60 -31.79
N VAL A 39 -2.27 2.85 -31.82
CA VAL A 39 -1.39 2.67 -30.67
C VAL A 39 -1.19 4.04 -30.03
N ASP A 40 -1.38 4.13 -28.70
CA ASP A 40 -0.89 5.25 -27.89
C ASP A 40 0.44 4.85 -27.25
N PRO A 41 1.57 4.95 -27.98
CA PRO A 41 2.84 5.04 -27.32
C PRO A 41 2.93 6.49 -26.82
N ALA A 42 3.03 6.69 -25.51
CA ALA A 42 3.34 7.98 -24.90
C ALA A 42 4.75 8.54 -25.29
N ARG A 43 5.23 8.27 -26.52
CA ARG A 43 6.64 8.21 -26.94
C ARG A 43 6.88 8.36 -28.45
N LEU A 44 6.02 9.04 -29.20
CA LEU A 44 6.31 9.33 -30.61
C LEU A 44 6.33 10.84 -30.82
N GLU A 45 7.50 11.44 -30.59
CA GLU A 45 7.76 12.80 -31.06
C GLU A 45 8.13 12.76 -32.54
N ARG A 46 7.41 13.56 -33.33
CA ARG A 46 7.61 13.96 -34.74
C ARG A 46 8.94 13.51 -35.36
N ARG A 47 8.91 12.46 -36.20
CA ARG A 47 9.79 12.21 -37.38
C ARG A 47 9.52 10.82 -38.02
N PRO A 48 9.87 10.59 -39.30
CA PRO A 48 9.54 9.37 -40.04
C PRO A 48 10.33 8.16 -39.54
N TRP A 49 9.69 6.97 -39.61
CA TRP A 49 10.21 5.58 -39.62
C TRP A 49 11.26 5.06 -38.62
N SER A 50 12.00 5.90 -37.90
CA SER A 50 13.08 5.48 -36.99
C SER A 50 12.63 4.92 -35.63
N HIS A 51 11.34 5.05 -35.29
CA HIS A 51 10.78 4.64 -33.98
C HIS A 51 10.11 3.24 -33.98
N ARG A 52 10.19 2.49 -35.09
CA ARG A 52 9.82 1.07 -35.17
C ARG A 52 10.63 0.18 -34.25
N SER A 53 11.84 0.63 -33.91
CA SER A 53 12.82 0.02 -33.01
C SER A 53 12.32 -0.23 -31.57
N ARG A 54 11.04 0.06 -31.25
CA ARG A 54 10.45 -0.13 -29.91
C ARG A 54 9.25 -1.08 -29.85
N LEU A 55 8.67 -1.48 -30.99
CA LEU A 55 7.65 -2.55 -31.02
C LEU A 55 8.35 -3.92 -31.05
N PRO A 56 7.91 -4.92 -30.29
CA PRO A 56 8.52 -6.25 -30.39
C PRO A 56 8.38 -6.86 -31.77
N TYR A 57 9.33 -7.70 -32.15
CA TYR A 57 9.35 -8.42 -33.41
C TYR A 57 8.03 -9.17 -33.69
N PRO A 58 7.47 -9.97 -32.75
CA PRO A 58 6.19 -10.65 -32.99
C PRO A 58 4.99 -9.70 -33.22
N VAL A 59 5.04 -8.48 -32.67
CA VAL A 59 3.99 -7.47 -32.88
C VAL A 59 4.10 -6.87 -34.27
N GLN A 60 5.32 -6.61 -34.75
CA GLN A 60 5.53 -6.14 -36.12
C GLN A 60 5.05 -7.20 -37.13
N GLU A 61 5.37 -8.47 -36.93
CA GLU A 61 4.89 -9.56 -37.77
C GLU A 61 3.36 -9.60 -37.84
N GLN A 62 2.67 -9.44 -36.71
CA GLN A 62 1.21 -9.36 -36.69
C GLN A 62 0.66 -8.17 -37.47
N ILE A 63 1.28 -6.99 -37.35
CA ILE A 63 0.86 -5.79 -38.11
C ILE A 63 1.00 -6.02 -39.61
N ILE A 64 2.11 -6.64 -40.04
CA ILE A 64 2.43 -6.87 -41.44
C ILE A 64 1.54 -7.97 -42.03
N SER A 65 1.53 -9.14 -41.40
CA SER A 65 0.75 -10.30 -41.86
C SER A 65 -0.74 -10.01 -41.96
N LYS A 66 -1.27 -9.15 -41.07
CA LYS A 66 -2.68 -8.72 -41.09
C LYS A 66 -2.92 -7.42 -41.86
N GLN A 67 -1.89 -6.84 -42.48
CA GLN A 67 -1.99 -5.61 -43.28
C GLN A 67 -2.70 -4.47 -42.53
N LEU A 68 -2.38 -4.26 -41.26
CA LEU A 68 -3.09 -3.31 -40.41
C LEU A 68 -2.73 -1.86 -40.77
N ASN A 69 -3.73 -0.98 -40.72
CA ASN A 69 -3.53 0.46 -40.81
C ASN A 69 -3.03 1.00 -39.46
N LEU A 70 -1.72 1.22 -39.34
CA LEU A 70 -1.10 1.64 -38.09
C LEU A 70 -1.18 3.17 -37.89
N TYR A 71 -1.78 3.60 -36.78
CA TYR A 71 -1.81 4.99 -36.36
C TYR A 71 -1.17 5.17 -34.99
N THR A 72 -0.58 6.34 -34.77
CA THR A 72 0.12 6.65 -33.54
C THR A 72 -0.16 8.05 -33.01
N ILE A 73 -0.15 8.19 -31.69
CA ILE A 73 -0.31 9.45 -30.97
C ILE A 73 0.40 9.36 -29.60
N ASP A 74 1.05 10.43 -29.16
CA ASP A 74 1.44 10.60 -27.76
C ASP A 74 0.30 11.25 -26.99
N ALA A 75 -0.64 10.43 -26.52
CA ALA A 75 -1.85 10.95 -25.89
C ALA A 75 -1.53 11.65 -24.56
N THR A 76 -0.42 11.30 -23.91
CA THR A 76 0.01 11.92 -22.65
C THR A 76 0.49 13.35 -22.91
N LYS A 77 1.34 13.57 -23.91
CA LYS A 77 1.78 14.91 -24.30
C LYS A 77 0.62 15.77 -24.77
N VAL A 78 -0.31 15.20 -25.55
CA VAL A 78 -1.53 15.90 -25.98
C VAL A 78 -2.40 16.28 -24.78
N ALA A 79 -2.60 15.37 -23.82
CA ALA A 79 -3.35 15.67 -22.62
C ALA A 79 -2.71 16.79 -21.78
N ILE A 80 -1.38 16.74 -21.57
CA ILE A 80 -0.64 17.76 -20.79
C ILE A 80 -0.72 19.13 -21.48
N SER A 81 -0.42 19.20 -22.77
CA SER A 81 -0.48 20.44 -23.55
C SER A 81 -1.89 21.03 -23.66
N SER A 82 -2.93 20.19 -23.56
CA SER A 82 -4.33 20.62 -23.52
C SER A 82 -4.85 20.90 -22.10
N GLY A 83 -3.97 20.90 -21.09
CA GLY A 83 -4.29 21.13 -19.68
C GLY A 83 -5.03 19.97 -18.98
N MET A 84 -5.27 18.85 -19.67
CA MET A 84 -5.99 17.67 -19.15
C MET A 84 -5.15 16.83 -18.17
N GLY A 85 -3.88 17.19 -17.96
CA GLY A 85 -2.94 16.50 -17.09
C GLY A 85 -2.74 15.05 -17.55
N ARG A 86 -2.99 14.08 -16.65
CA ARG A 86 -2.82 12.65 -16.98
C ARG A 86 -4.02 12.05 -17.72
N ARG A 87 -5.09 12.78 -18.04
CA ARG A 87 -6.34 12.22 -18.62
C ARG A 87 -6.30 12.16 -20.15
N ILE A 88 -6.22 10.95 -20.70
CA ILE A 88 -6.19 10.72 -22.17
C ILE A 88 -7.53 10.24 -22.74
N ASN A 89 -8.58 10.12 -21.93
CA ASN A 89 -9.86 9.54 -22.36
C ASN A 89 -10.45 10.30 -23.55
N THR A 90 -10.47 11.64 -23.50
CA THR A 90 -10.97 12.48 -24.60
C THR A 90 -10.10 12.31 -25.85
N VAL A 91 -8.78 12.18 -25.67
CA VAL A 91 -7.82 11.93 -26.76
C VAL A 91 -8.11 10.59 -27.43
N MET A 92 -8.13 9.49 -26.67
CA MET A 92 -8.36 8.15 -27.22
C MET A 92 -9.76 7.96 -27.79
N GLN A 93 -10.78 8.61 -27.20
CA GLN A 93 -12.13 8.64 -27.77
C GLN A 93 -12.15 9.33 -29.13
N THR A 94 -11.42 10.44 -29.26
CA THR A 94 -11.30 11.15 -30.54
C THR A 94 -10.58 10.29 -31.58
N CYS A 95 -9.49 9.61 -31.20
CA CYS A 95 -8.83 8.65 -32.09
C CYS A 95 -9.78 7.54 -32.56
N PHE A 96 -10.56 6.95 -31.66
CA PHE A 96 -11.52 5.90 -32.00
C PHE A 96 -12.51 6.37 -33.07
N PHE A 97 -13.20 7.47 -32.85
CA PHE A 97 -14.20 7.97 -33.81
C PHE A 97 -13.58 8.51 -35.10
N ALA A 98 -12.34 8.99 -35.06
CA ALA A 98 -11.63 9.43 -36.26
C ALA A 98 -11.19 8.26 -37.16
N LEU A 99 -11.02 7.06 -36.60
CA LEU A 99 -10.43 5.90 -37.29
C LEU A 99 -11.39 4.73 -37.50
N ALA A 100 -12.45 4.61 -36.70
CA ALA A 100 -13.36 3.47 -36.77
C ALA A 100 -14.34 3.51 -37.95
N GLU A 101 -14.41 4.63 -38.68
CA GLU A 101 -15.27 4.83 -39.87
C GLU A 101 -16.77 4.51 -39.65
N ILE A 102 -17.23 4.50 -38.39
CA ILE A 102 -18.64 4.27 -38.02
C ILE A 102 -19.54 5.43 -38.50
N LEU A 103 -18.97 6.63 -38.61
CA LEU A 103 -19.62 7.85 -39.09
C LEU A 103 -18.62 8.65 -39.94
N PRO A 104 -19.11 9.52 -40.84
CA PRO A 104 -18.26 10.51 -41.49
C PRO A 104 -17.47 11.31 -40.45
N ARG A 105 -16.17 11.50 -40.69
CA ARG A 105 -15.23 12.07 -39.71
C ARG A 105 -15.70 13.41 -39.14
N GLU A 106 -16.18 14.32 -39.98
CA GLU A 106 -16.68 15.63 -39.56
C GLU A 106 -17.91 15.52 -38.64
N GLU A 107 -18.83 14.63 -38.98
CA GLU A 107 -20.02 14.35 -38.16
C GLU A 107 -19.66 13.75 -36.80
N ALA A 108 -18.71 12.81 -36.79
CA ALA A 108 -18.23 12.17 -35.57
C ALA A 108 -17.58 13.19 -34.62
N ILE A 109 -16.72 14.07 -35.14
CA ILE A 109 -16.07 15.15 -34.37
C ILE A 109 -17.12 16.12 -33.83
N ALA A 110 -18.09 16.54 -34.65
CA ALA A 110 -19.17 17.42 -34.23
C ALA A 110 -19.99 16.80 -33.07
N LYS A 111 -20.31 15.50 -33.16
CA LYS A 111 -21.02 14.76 -32.10
C LYS A 111 -20.21 14.63 -30.82
N ILE A 112 -18.89 14.44 -30.90
CA ILE A 112 -17.99 14.44 -29.72
C ILE A 112 -18.04 15.80 -29.03
N LYS A 113 -17.85 16.89 -29.78
CA LYS A 113 -17.89 18.26 -29.24
C LYS A 113 -19.24 18.56 -28.58
N LYS A 114 -20.35 18.22 -29.24
CA LYS A 114 -21.70 18.34 -28.65
C LYS A 114 -21.87 17.53 -27.36
N SER A 115 -21.31 16.32 -27.30
CA SER A 115 -21.35 15.47 -26.10
C SER A 115 -20.51 16.04 -24.95
N ILE A 116 -19.36 16.65 -25.25
CA ILE A 116 -18.51 17.36 -24.29
C ILE A 116 -19.27 18.52 -23.65
N GLU A 117 -19.94 19.36 -24.44
CA GLU A 117 -20.80 20.45 -23.92
C GLU A 117 -21.89 19.92 -23.00
N LYS A 118 -22.64 18.91 -23.43
CA LYS A 118 -23.73 18.32 -22.63
C LYS A 118 -23.21 17.74 -21.31
N THR A 119 -22.08 17.05 -21.34
CA THR A 119 -21.54 16.32 -20.17
C THR A 119 -20.81 17.25 -19.20
N TYR A 120 -20.05 18.21 -19.70
CA TYR A 120 -19.16 19.05 -18.90
C TYR A 120 -19.62 20.49 -18.74
N GLY A 121 -20.69 20.92 -19.41
CA GLY A 121 -21.23 22.29 -19.29
C GLY A 121 -21.49 22.71 -17.84
N LYS A 122 -22.01 21.79 -17.02
CA LYS A 122 -22.24 22.02 -15.58
C LYS A 122 -20.96 22.15 -14.74
N LYS A 123 -19.79 21.82 -15.30
CA LYS A 123 -18.49 21.90 -14.60
C LYS A 123 -17.75 23.22 -14.88
N GLY A 124 -18.24 24.05 -15.81
CA GLY A 124 -17.68 25.36 -16.13
C GLY A 124 -17.07 25.44 -17.54
N ALA A 125 -17.08 26.65 -18.11
CA ALA A 125 -16.63 26.92 -19.48
C ALA A 125 -15.18 26.50 -19.74
N GLU A 126 -14.29 26.68 -18.77
CA GLU A 126 -12.88 26.33 -18.91
C GLU A 126 -12.67 24.83 -19.10
N ILE A 127 -13.40 23.98 -18.36
CA ILE A 127 -13.31 22.51 -18.51
C ILE A 127 -13.82 22.09 -19.88
N VAL A 128 -14.89 22.72 -20.38
CA VAL A 128 -15.39 22.48 -21.74
C VAL A 128 -14.32 22.86 -22.76
N ARG A 129 -13.75 24.08 -22.66
CA ARG A 129 -12.69 24.59 -23.54
C ARG A 129 -11.49 23.64 -23.60
N MET A 130 -11.01 23.18 -22.45
CA MET A 130 -9.89 22.22 -22.37
C MET A 130 -10.19 20.90 -23.09
N ASN A 131 -11.42 20.37 -22.95
CA ASN A 131 -11.81 19.15 -23.65
C ASN A 131 -11.96 19.36 -25.16
N MET A 132 -12.50 20.50 -25.59
CA MET A 132 -12.56 20.86 -27.02
C MET A 132 -11.16 20.98 -27.61
N GLN A 133 -10.26 21.69 -26.93
CA GLN A 133 -8.87 21.82 -27.33
C GLN A 133 -8.16 20.46 -27.38
N ALA A 134 -8.47 19.55 -26.46
CA ALA A 134 -7.93 18.19 -26.50
C ALA A 134 -8.37 17.42 -27.76
N VAL A 135 -9.63 17.55 -28.20
CA VAL A 135 -10.13 16.95 -29.46
C VAL A 135 -9.34 17.48 -30.65
N ASP A 136 -9.20 18.81 -30.75
CA ASP A 136 -8.52 19.45 -31.88
C ASP A 136 -7.02 19.09 -31.90
N ASN A 137 -6.37 19.15 -30.74
CA ASN A 137 -4.96 18.76 -30.60
C ASN A 137 -4.76 17.27 -30.89
N THR A 138 -5.73 16.40 -30.58
CA THR A 138 -5.65 14.98 -30.96
C THR A 138 -5.60 14.82 -32.47
N LEU A 139 -6.50 15.47 -33.20
CA LEU A 139 -6.56 15.34 -34.67
C LEU A 139 -5.27 15.85 -35.33
N ALA A 140 -4.67 16.90 -34.77
CA ALA A 140 -3.40 17.46 -35.27
C ALA A 140 -2.15 16.62 -34.94
N ASN A 141 -2.24 15.70 -33.97
CA ASN A 141 -1.10 14.88 -33.51
C ASN A 141 -1.36 13.37 -33.69
N LEU A 142 -2.40 12.99 -34.44
CA LEU A 142 -2.66 11.63 -34.85
C LEU A 142 -1.96 11.39 -36.20
N HIS A 143 -1.00 10.47 -36.21
CA HIS A 143 -0.14 10.24 -37.37
C HIS A 143 -0.30 8.80 -37.87
N GLN A 144 -0.59 8.64 -39.16
CA GLN A 144 -0.50 7.34 -39.81
C GLN A 144 0.98 6.95 -39.97
N VAL A 145 1.29 5.68 -39.75
CA VAL A 145 2.62 5.12 -39.87
C VAL A 145 2.62 4.15 -41.04
N GLU A 146 3.53 4.36 -41.98
CA GLU A 146 3.77 3.42 -43.07
C GLU A 146 4.34 2.09 -42.54
N VAL A 147 3.81 0.99 -43.06
CA VAL A 147 4.17 -0.38 -42.66
C VAL A 147 5.10 -0.98 -43.74
N PRO A 148 6.35 -1.42 -43.41
CA PRO A 148 7.24 -2.17 -44.28
C PRO A 148 6.63 -3.51 -44.68
N ALA A 149 7.23 -4.08 -45.72
CA ALA A 149 7.01 -5.46 -46.11
C ALA A 149 7.55 -6.51 -45.10
N GLN A 150 8.53 -6.16 -44.26
CA GLN A 150 9.20 -7.11 -43.35
C GLN A 150 9.38 -6.55 -41.93
N ALA A 151 9.36 -7.45 -40.94
CA ALA A 151 9.66 -7.12 -39.55
C ALA A 151 11.18 -7.03 -39.34
N ASP A 152 11.63 -6.02 -38.59
CA ASP A 152 13.04 -5.68 -38.42
C ASP A 152 13.44 -5.40 -36.96
N SER A 153 12.50 -5.55 -36.02
CA SER A 153 12.76 -5.28 -34.61
C SER A 153 13.74 -6.27 -34.00
N LYS A 154 14.70 -5.76 -33.21
CA LYS A 154 15.58 -6.58 -32.36
C LYS A 154 15.00 -6.84 -30.97
N ILE A 155 13.81 -6.32 -30.68
CA ILE A 155 13.18 -6.42 -29.37
C ILE A 155 12.24 -7.62 -29.37
N GLU A 156 12.46 -8.53 -28.44
CA GLU A 156 11.54 -9.63 -28.20
C GLU A 156 10.40 -9.23 -27.24
N ARG A 157 9.33 -10.02 -27.26
CA ARG A 157 8.24 -9.87 -26.29
C ARG A 157 8.80 -10.18 -24.90
N ARG A 158 8.67 -9.23 -23.98
CA ARG A 158 9.12 -9.45 -22.60
C ARG A 158 8.26 -10.52 -21.95
N LEU A 159 8.92 -11.39 -21.19
CA LEU A 159 8.24 -12.36 -20.35
C LEU A 159 7.37 -11.65 -19.29
N PRO A 160 6.29 -12.31 -18.82
CA PRO A 160 5.37 -11.73 -17.85
C PRO A 160 6.05 -11.48 -16.50
N VAL A 161 6.96 -12.39 -16.14
CA VAL A 161 7.86 -12.35 -14.99
C VAL A 161 9.26 -12.79 -15.45
N PRO A 162 10.35 -12.44 -14.73
CA PRO A 162 11.70 -12.87 -15.07
C PRO A 162 11.88 -14.40 -15.04
N ASP A 163 12.77 -14.94 -15.88
CA ASP A 163 13.10 -16.37 -15.90
C ASP A 163 13.75 -16.87 -14.60
N THR A 164 14.34 -15.97 -13.82
CA THR A 164 14.90 -16.26 -12.51
C THR A 164 13.83 -16.43 -11.41
N ALA A 165 12.55 -16.18 -11.72
CA ALA A 165 11.47 -16.36 -10.75
C ALA A 165 11.24 -17.87 -10.44
N PRO A 166 10.72 -18.23 -9.26
CA PRO A 166 10.39 -19.62 -8.94
C PRO A 166 9.42 -20.25 -9.95
N ALA A 167 9.47 -21.58 -10.13
CA ALA A 167 8.67 -22.30 -11.12
C ALA A 167 7.17 -21.98 -11.01
N PHE A 168 6.60 -22.03 -9.79
CA PHE A 168 5.20 -21.66 -9.55
C PHE A 168 4.88 -20.22 -9.98
N VAL A 169 5.80 -19.27 -9.76
CA VAL A 169 5.63 -17.87 -10.19
C VAL A 169 5.64 -17.76 -11.71
N ARG A 170 6.51 -18.48 -12.42
CA ARG A 170 6.55 -18.45 -13.90
C ARG A 170 5.36 -19.13 -14.53
N GLU A 171 5.06 -20.35 -14.09
CA GLU A 171 4.17 -21.28 -14.79
C GLU A 171 2.69 -21.08 -14.41
N VAL A 172 2.41 -20.61 -13.19
CA VAL A 172 1.04 -20.35 -12.71
C VAL A 172 0.78 -18.84 -12.68
N LEU A 173 1.52 -18.09 -11.86
CA LEU A 173 1.25 -16.66 -11.68
C LEU A 173 1.57 -15.86 -12.95
N GLY A 174 2.64 -16.21 -13.67
CA GLY A 174 3.03 -15.61 -14.94
C GLY A 174 1.96 -15.77 -16.02
N LYS A 175 1.34 -16.96 -16.11
CA LYS A 175 0.20 -17.20 -17.00
C LYS A 175 -1.01 -16.34 -16.62
N MET A 176 -1.35 -16.25 -15.33
CA MET A 176 -2.42 -15.35 -14.86
C MET A 176 -2.14 -13.88 -15.22
N ILE A 177 -0.91 -13.40 -15.01
CA ILE A 177 -0.46 -12.03 -15.38
C ILE A 177 -0.61 -11.80 -16.90
N SER A 178 -0.31 -12.81 -17.71
CA SER A 178 -0.50 -12.80 -19.16
C SER A 178 -1.94 -12.87 -19.62
N ARG A 179 -2.91 -13.10 -18.72
CA ARG A 179 -4.33 -13.41 -19.01
C ARG A 179 -4.53 -14.75 -19.71
N GLN A 180 -3.68 -15.71 -19.39
CA GLN A 180 -3.78 -17.12 -19.79
C GLN A 180 -4.15 -17.97 -18.57
N GLY A 181 -4.90 -17.39 -17.63
CA GLY A 181 -5.30 -18.08 -16.39
C GLY A 181 -6.23 -19.26 -16.66
N ASP A 182 -7.10 -19.14 -17.66
CA ASP A 182 -8.02 -20.19 -18.09
C ASP A 182 -7.31 -21.42 -18.68
N GLU A 183 -6.04 -21.30 -19.08
CA GLU A 183 -5.21 -22.41 -19.59
C GLU A 183 -4.52 -23.20 -18.45
N ILE A 184 -4.63 -22.74 -17.19
CA ILE A 184 -3.97 -23.38 -16.05
C ILE A 184 -4.79 -24.61 -15.63
N PRO A 185 -4.22 -25.82 -15.63
CA PRO A 185 -4.94 -27.01 -15.19
C PRO A 185 -5.19 -26.98 -13.69
N VAL A 186 -6.27 -27.63 -13.24
CA VAL A 186 -6.62 -27.74 -11.81
C VAL A 186 -5.46 -28.35 -11.00
N SER A 187 -4.71 -29.30 -11.58
CA SER A 187 -3.56 -29.95 -10.94
C SER A 187 -2.39 -29.02 -10.62
N ALA A 188 -2.33 -27.82 -11.22
CA ALA A 188 -1.29 -26.84 -10.94
C ALA A 188 -1.64 -25.89 -9.77
N LEU A 189 -2.86 -26.00 -9.23
CA LEU A 189 -3.34 -25.13 -8.16
C LEU A 189 -3.29 -25.84 -6.79
N PRO A 190 -2.91 -25.13 -5.71
CA PRO A 190 -2.94 -25.69 -4.37
C PRO A 190 -4.38 -26.01 -3.93
N ALA A 191 -4.60 -27.20 -3.35
CA ALA A 191 -5.93 -27.69 -3.01
C ALA A 191 -6.64 -26.88 -1.91
N ASP A 192 -5.87 -26.23 -1.04
CA ASP A 192 -6.33 -25.38 0.06
C ASP A 192 -6.34 -23.89 -0.29
N GLY A 193 -5.89 -23.52 -1.50
CA GLY A 193 -5.75 -22.13 -1.90
C GLY A 193 -4.58 -21.38 -1.25
N THR A 194 -3.59 -22.07 -0.68
CA THR A 194 -2.40 -21.44 -0.08
C THR A 194 -1.37 -21.07 -1.16
N TYR A 195 -1.04 -19.78 -1.28
CA TYR A 195 -0.07 -19.27 -2.27
C TYR A 195 1.24 -18.85 -1.63
N PRO A 196 2.37 -18.90 -2.36
CA PRO A 196 3.65 -18.40 -1.87
C PRO A 196 3.60 -16.87 -1.65
N THR A 197 4.31 -16.44 -0.60
CA THR A 197 4.47 -15.03 -0.27
C THR A 197 5.60 -14.38 -1.10
N GLY A 198 5.64 -13.05 -1.12
CA GLY A 198 6.71 -12.25 -1.71
C GLY A 198 6.75 -12.31 -3.24
N THR A 199 5.58 -12.42 -3.87
CA THR A 199 5.48 -12.66 -5.32
C THR A 199 5.35 -11.38 -6.15
N THR A 200 4.94 -10.26 -5.56
CA THR A 200 4.86 -8.96 -6.26
C THR A 200 6.22 -8.45 -6.76
N LYS A 201 7.33 -8.81 -6.09
CA LYS A 201 8.69 -8.43 -6.51
C LYS A 201 9.05 -8.90 -7.92
N TRP A 202 8.33 -9.89 -8.47
CA TRP A 202 8.54 -10.43 -9.81
C TRP A 202 7.72 -9.71 -10.90
N GLU A 203 6.75 -8.86 -10.56
CA GLU A 203 5.87 -8.24 -11.56
C GLU A 203 6.56 -7.18 -12.41
N LYS A 204 7.37 -6.32 -11.77
CA LYS A 204 8.07 -5.18 -12.37
C LYS A 204 7.16 -4.43 -13.35
N ARG A 205 6.02 -3.95 -12.81
CA ARG A 205 4.85 -3.50 -13.60
C ARG A 205 5.15 -2.33 -14.54
N ASN A 206 6.09 -1.49 -14.16
CA ASN A 206 6.58 -0.33 -14.90
C ASN A 206 5.43 0.60 -15.37
N VAL A 207 4.67 1.12 -14.40
CA VAL A 207 3.47 1.96 -14.63
C VAL A 207 3.69 3.45 -14.34
N GLY A 208 4.77 3.82 -13.64
CA GLY A 208 5.14 5.20 -13.39
C GLY A 208 5.58 5.90 -14.68
N ILE A 209 5.19 7.16 -14.89
CA ILE A 209 5.73 7.98 -15.99
C ILE A 209 6.97 8.77 -15.57
N ALA A 210 7.09 9.02 -14.27
CA ALA A 210 8.18 9.70 -13.62
C ALA A 210 8.51 8.95 -12.32
N ILE A 211 9.77 9.03 -11.89
CA ILE A 211 10.28 8.42 -10.65
C ILE A 211 11.03 9.46 -9.82
N PRO A 212 11.10 9.28 -8.50
CA PRO A 212 11.93 10.13 -7.66
C PRO A 212 13.42 9.86 -7.92
N VAL A 213 14.22 10.92 -8.05
CA VAL A 213 15.68 10.90 -8.17
C VAL A 213 16.27 11.56 -6.94
N TRP A 214 17.18 10.84 -6.28
CA TRP A 214 17.84 11.28 -5.06
C TRP A 214 19.06 12.18 -5.35
N ASP A 215 19.16 13.26 -4.57
CA ASP A 215 20.29 14.19 -4.52
C ASP A 215 21.00 14.02 -3.15
N PRO A 216 22.18 13.38 -3.11
CA PRO A 216 22.91 13.09 -1.88
C PRO A 216 23.40 14.36 -1.16
N ASP A 217 23.76 15.41 -1.89
CA ASP A 217 24.38 16.63 -1.34
C ASP A 217 23.37 17.45 -0.52
N VAL A 218 22.11 17.44 -0.94
CA VAL A 218 21.01 18.13 -0.25
C VAL A 218 20.40 17.27 0.87
N CYS A 219 20.56 15.94 0.80
CA CYS A 219 19.84 15.02 1.67
C CYS A 219 20.26 15.11 3.14
N VAL A 220 19.27 15.25 4.03
CA VAL A 220 19.48 15.24 5.50
C VAL A 220 19.28 13.86 6.14
N GLN A 221 19.08 12.81 5.33
CA GLN A 221 18.97 11.41 5.77
C GLN A 221 17.89 11.17 6.85
N CYS A 222 16.73 11.82 6.70
CA CYS A 222 15.66 11.79 7.72
C CYS A 222 14.72 10.56 7.66
N GLY A 223 14.81 9.71 6.63
CA GLY A 223 13.92 8.54 6.46
C GLY A 223 12.47 8.82 6.05
N LYS A 224 11.99 10.08 6.10
CA LYS A 224 10.56 10.41 5.83
C LYS A 224 10.07 9.95 4.45
N CYS A 225 10.89 10.09 3.41
CA CYS A 225 10.52 9.66 2.04
C CYS A 225 10.34 8.13 1.92
N VAL A 226 11.08 7.35 2.71
CA VAL A 226 10.96 5.89 2.82
C VAL A 226 9.71 5.52 3.63
N MET A 227 9.46 6.23 4.74
CA MET A 227 8.31 6.01 5.62
C MET A 227 6.98 6.14 4.88
N VAL A 228 6.81 7.24 4.14
CA VAL A 228 5.53 7.56 3.47
C VAL A 228 5.32 6.81 2.16
N CYS A 229 6.31 6.05 1.68
CA CYS A 229 6.22 5.36 0.40
C CYS A 229 5.16 4.25 0.46
N PRO A 230 4.04 4.36 -0.29
CA PRO A 230 2.94 3.41 -0.18
C PRO A 230 3.20 2.07 -0.89
N HIS A 231 4.34 1.92 -1.57
CA HIS A 231 4.66 0.73 -2.36
C HIS A 231 6.02 0.11 -1.96
N GLY A 232 6.70 0.63 -0.94
CA GLY A 232 8.03 0.12 -0.54
C GLY A 232 9.11 0.24 -1.63
N VAL A 233 8.93 1.16 -2.59
CA VAL A 233 9.81 1.34 -3.77
C VAL A 233 10.99 2.27 -3.52
N ILE A 234 11.01 2.98 -2.39
CA ILE A 234 12.14 3.81 -1.97
C ILE A 234 12.66 3.19 -0.69
N ARG A 235 13.94 2.83 -0.65
CA ARG A 235 14.59 2.21 0.52
C ARG A 235 15.90 2.92 0.83
N ALA A 236 16.35 2.79 2.06
CA ALA A 236 17.61 3.35 2.52
C ALA A 236 18.41 2.29 3.29
N LYS A 237 19.74 2.35 3.17
CA LYS A 237 20.68 1.52 3.95
C LYS A 237 21.87 2.37 4.41
N SER A 238 22.37 2.10 5.61
CA SER A 238 23.73 2.42 6.05
C SER A 238 24.56 1.15 5.98
N TYR A 239 25.77 1.21 5.44
CA TYR A 239 26.61 0.04 5.23
C TYR A 239 28.09 0.41 5.09
N GLN A 240 28.97 -0.55 5.35
CA GLN A 240 30.42 -0.37 5.25
C GLN A 240 30.87 -0.11 3.80
N GLN A 241 31.89 0.73 3.63
CA GLN A 241 32.41 1.14 2.31
C GLN A 241 32.84 -0.03 1.41
N GLN A 242 33.31 -1.15 1.98
CA GLN A 242 33.71 -2.35 1.23
C GLN A 242 32.60 -2.90 0.32
N HIS A 243 31.33 -2.68 0.66
CA HIS A 243 30.21 -3.14 -0.16
C HIS A 243 30.05 -2.35 -1.47
N LEU A 244 30.84 -1.29 -1.70
CA LEU A 244 30.80 -0.46 -2.92
C LEU A 244 31.76 -0.91 -4.03
N GLU A 245 32.61 -1.91 -3.81
CA GLU A 245 33.63 -2.31 -4.79
C GLU A 245 33.04 -2.68 -6.16
N ALA A 246 31.87 -3.30 -6.18
CA ALA A 246 31.15 -3.69 -7.39
C ALA A 246 29.98 -2.75 -7.74
N ALA A 247 29.97 -1.52 -7.21
CA ALA A 247 28.90 -0.57 -7.45
C ALA A 247 28.85 -0.14 -8.93
N PRO A 248 27.66 -0.12 -9.57
CA PRO A 248 27.50 0.48 -10.90
C PRO A 248 27.97 1.94 -10.92
N ALA A 249 28.47 2.41 -12.07
CA ALA A 249 28.96 3.79 -12.21
C ALA A 249 27.90 4.86 -11.88
N THR A 250 26.61 4.52 -12.05
CA THR A 250 25.48 5.39 -11.74
C THR A 250 24.95 5.27 -10.31
N PHE A 251 25.54 4.40 -9.48
CA PHE A 251 25.08 4.15 -8.13
C PHE A 251 25.51 5.28 -7.19
N LYS A 252 24.54 5.96 -6.60
CA LYS A 252 24.78 7.11 -5.72
C LYS A 252 24.94 6.66 -4.27
N TYR A 253 25.89 7.27 -3.57
CA TYR A 253 26.07 7.12 -2.13
C TYR A 253 26.66 8.42 -1.54
N THR A 254 26.60 8.55 -0.21
CA THR A 254 27.21 9.64 0.57
C THR A 254 27.63 9.08 1.94
N ASP A 255 28.40 9.82 2.73
CA ASP A 255 28.67 9.42 4.13
C ASP A 255 27.39 9.42 4.97
N THR A 256 27.27 8.44 5.87
CA THR A 256 26.21 8.38 6.87
C THR A 256 26.34 9.56 7.84
N LYS A 257 25.25 10.31 8.03
CA LYS A 257 25.18 11.48 8.93
C LYS A 257 24.75 11.11 10.35
N ASP A 258 24.33 9.86 10.57
CA ASP A 258 24.04 9.34 11.89
C ASP A 258 25.35 9.01 12.63
N LYS A 259 25.51 9.50 13.86
CA LYS A 259 26.77 9.41 14.60
C LYS A 259 27.12 7.98 15.04
N GLU A 260 26.11 7.17 15.31
CA GLU A 260 26.29 5.77 15.74
C GLU A 260 26.81 4.89 14.59
N PHE A 261 26.66 5.35 13.35
CA PHE A 261 27.11 4.70 12.12
C PHE A 261 28.17 5.55 11.41
N ALA A 262 28.99 6.29 12.18
CA ALA A 262 30.06 7.10 11.60
C ALA A 262 31.08 6.22 10.86
N GLY A 263 31.44 6.62 9.63
CA GLY A 263 32.33 5.86 8.75
C GLY A 263 31.60 4.97 7.74
N ASP A 264 30.30 4.70 7.95
CA ASP A 264 29.48 4.03 6.96
C ASP A 264 29.14 4.95 5.78
N LYS A 265 28.75 4.31 4.67
CA LYS A 265 28.12 4.93 3.52
C LYS A 265 26.60 4.74 3.58
N PHE A 266 25.90 5.69 3.00
CA PHE A 266 24.45 5.79 2.99
C PHE A 266 23.94 5.93 1.55
N THR A 267 22.88 5.20 1.23
CA THR A 267 22.17 5.33 -0.04
C THR A 267 20.66 5.34 0.17
N ILE A 268 19.96 6.21 -0.58
CA ILE A 268 18.53 6.04 -0.88
C ILE A 268 18.41 5.54 -2.32
N GLN A 269 17.83 4.36 -2.49
CA GLN A 269 17.65 3.73 -3.81
C GLN A 269 16.16 3.56 -4.14
N VAL A 270 15.84 3.66 -5.43
CA VAL A 270 14.46 3.61 -5.94
C VAL A 270 14.29 2.41 -6.88
N ALA A 271 13.26 1.60 -6.66
CA ALA A 271 12.83 0.55 -7.56
C ALA A 271 12.06 1.18 -8.73
N ALA A 272 12.78 1.59 -9.78
CA ALA A 272 12.21 2.34 -10.90
C ALA A 272 11.02 1.62 -11.57
N GLU A 273 11.11 0.29 -11.72
CA GLU A 273 10.08 -0.52 -12.38
C GLU A 273 8.83 -0.77 -11.53
N ASP A 274 8.91 -0.57 -10.21
CA ASP A 274 7.78 -0.78 -9.29
C ASP A 274 7.15 0.56 -8.85
N CYS A 275 7.85 1.67 -9.08
CA CYS A 275 7.37 2.99 -8.71
C CYS A 275 6.11 3.40 -9.50
N THR A 276 5.09 3.85 -8.77
CA THR A 276 3.82 4.33 -9.35
C THR A 276 3.86 5.81 -9.73
N GLY A 277 4.93 6.52 -9.38
CA GLY A 277 5.10 7.96 -9.65
C GLY A 277 4.07 8.84 -8.93
N CYS A 278 3.73 8.52 -7.67
CA CYS A 278 2.75 9.28 -6.89
C CYS A 278 3.27 10.65 -6.41
N GLY A 279 4.58 10.78 -6.19
CA GLY A 279 5.23 12.03 -5.78
C GLY A 279 5.17 12.37 -4.28
N ILE A 280 4.53 11.54 -3.44
CA ILE A 280 4.41 11.80 -1.99
C ILE A 280 5.78 11.93 -1.30
N CYS A 281 6.76 11.12 -1.71
CA CYS A 281 8.12 11.17 -1.19
C CYS A 281 8.81 12.53 -1.43
N VAL A 282 8.51 13.17 -2.56
CA VAL A 282 9.00 14.51 -2.91
C VAL A 282 8.24 15.57 -2.14
N ASP A 283 6.91 15.43 -2.01
CA ASP A 283 6.07 16.35 -1.23
C ASP A 283 6.55 16.46 0.22
N ILE A 284 6.76 15.33 0.90
CA ILE A 284 7.14 15.29 2.31
C ILE A 284 8.61 15.67 2.57
N CYS A 285 9.46 15.69 1.54
CA CYS A 285 10.88 15.93 1.73
C CYS A 285 11.10 17.33 2.34
N PRO A 286 11.73 17.44 3.53
CA PRO A 286 11.92 18.72 4.21
C PRO A 286 13.16 19.47 3.72
N ALA A 287 14.11 18.78 3.09
CA ALA A 287 15.36 19.36 2.64
C ALA A 287 15.18 20.07 1.29
N LYS A 288 15.61 21.33 1.22
CA LYS A 288 15.59 22.16 0.01
C LYS A 288 17.03 22.49 -0.40
N ASN A 289 17.28 22.51 -1.70
CA ASN A 289 18.55 22.97 -2.24
C ASN A 289 18.69 24.49 -1.97
N LYS A 290 19.82 24.91 -1.38
CA LYS A 290 20.05 26.32 -1.01
C LYS A 290 20.16 27.24 -2.23
N SER A 291 20.78 26.77 -3.30
CA SER A 291 20.99 27.53 -4.53
C SER A 291 19.76 27.53 -5.43
N GLN A 292 18.97 26.45 -5.41
CA GLN A 292 17.73 26.31 -6.19
C GLN A 292 16.57 25.85 -5.29
N PRO A 293 15.87 26.75 -4.57
CA PRO A 293 14.86 26.38 -3.58
C PRO A 293 13.64 25.57 -4.09
N ARG A 294 13.46 25.48 -5.42
CA ARG A 294 12.46 24.62 -6.05
C ARG A 294 12.84 23.14 -6.03
N LEU A 295 14.14 22.84 -5.99
CA LEU A 295 14.67 21.49 -5.88
C LEU A 295 14.78 21.07 -4.42
N LYS A 296 14.47 19.81 -4.16
CA LYS A 296 14.60 19.14 -2.87
C LYS A 296 15.69 18.07 -2.93
N ALA A 297 15.93 17.36 -1.82
CA ALA A 297 16.84 16.21 -1.81
C ALA A 297 16.33 15.00 -2.63
N ILE A 298 15.07 15.02 -3.06
CA ILE A 298 14.48 14.00 -3.93
C ILE A 298 13.46 14.70 -4.83
N ASN A 299 13.53 14.47 -6.14
CA ASN A 299 12.72 15.19 -7.14
C ASN A 299 12.15 14.24 -8.19
N MET A 300 11.00 14.55 -8.77
CA MET A 300 10.40 13.69 -9.82
C MET A 300 11.05 13.97 -11.17
N GLU A 301 11.57 12.94 -11.82
CA GLU A 301 12.14 12.99 -13.17
C GLU A 301 11.48 11.97 -14.11
N PRO A 302 11.47 12.20 -15.43
CA PRO A 302 10.99 11.21 -16.39
C PRO A 302 11.67 9.85 -16.19
N GLN A 303 10.90 8.77 -16.07
CA GLN A 303 11.45 7.45 -15.74
C GLN A 303 12.39 6.93 -16.84
N LEU A 304 12.06 7.20 -18.09
CA LEU A 304 12.61 6.46 -19.23
C LEU A 304 14.12 6.50 -19.40
N PRO A 305 14.75 7.69 -19.37
CA PRO A 305 16.20 7.78 -19.47
C PRO A 305 16.92 7.09 -18.30
N LEU A 306 16.23 6.90 -17.17
CA LEU A 306 16.80 6.41 -15.92
C LEU A 306 16.50 4.94 -15.65
N ARG A 307 15.48 4.35 -16.30
CA ARG A 307 14.93 3.05 -15.91
C ARG A 307 15.98 1.93 -15.89
N GLU A 308 16.78 1.82 -16.94
CA GLU A 308 17.73 0.70 -17.06
C GLU A 308 18.88 0.83 -16.05
N SER A 309 19.48 2.03 -15.91
CA SER A 309 20.52 2.26 -14.90
C SER A 309 19.97 2.12 -13.47
N GLU A 310 18.75 2.59 -13.20
CA GLU A 310 18.14 2.44 -11.88
C GLU A 310 17.70 1.00 -11.58
N ARG A 311 17.43 0.18 -12.60
CA ARG A 311 17.23 -1.27 -12.44
C ARG A 311 18.53 -1.94 -11.98
N GLU A 312 19.66 -1.62 -12.63
CA GLU A 312 20.98 -2.12 -12.22
C GLU A 312 21.37 -1.64 -10.82
N ASN A 313 21.17 -0.35 -10.52
CA ASN A 313 21.38 0.21 -9.18
C ASN A 313 20.49 -0.47 -8.12
N TRP A 314 19.23 -0.76 -8.44
CA TRP A 314 18.31 -1.45 -7.55
C TRP A 314 18.76 -2.89 -7.28
N ASP A 315 19.12 -3.63 -8.32
CA ASP A 315 19.62 -5.01 -8.21
C ASP A 315 20.92 -5.07 -7.39
N PHE A 316 21.81 -4.08 -7.55
CA PHE A 316 22.99 -3.92 -6.72
C PHE A 316 22.64 -3.60 -5.25
N PHE A 317 21.74 -2.63 -5.02
CA PHE A 317 21.30 -2.23 -3.68
C PHE A 317 20.70 -3.40 -2.88
N LEU A 318 19.97 -4.29 -3.53
CA LEU A 318 19.41 -5.49 -2.89
C LEU A 318 20.50 -6.46 -2.40
N LYS A 319 21.68 -6.49 -3.02
CA LYS A 319 22.81 -7.35 -2.61
C LYS A 319 23.58 -6.79 -1.41
N ILE A 320 23.50 -5.47 -1.18
CA ILE A 320 24.09 -4.87 0.02
C ILE A 320 23.36 -5.43 1.25
N PRO A 321 24.06 -5.92 2.29
CA PRO A 321 23.41 -6.41 3.50
C PRO A 321 22.46 -5.38 4.12
N ASN A 322 21.33 -5.83 4.65
CA ASN A 322 20.48 -4.97 5.47
C ASN A 322 21.20 -4.67 6.80
N PRO A 323 21.02 -3.47 7.40
CA PRO A 323 21.58 -3.20 8.71
C PRO A 323 21.09 -4.19 9.77
N ASP A 324 21.97 -4.52 10.70
CA ASP A 324 21.69 -5.38 11.84
C ASP A 324 20.57 -4.79 12.70
N ARG A 325 19.42 -5.48 12.76
CA ARG A 325 18.22 -5.02 13.47
C ARG A 325 18.49 -4.79 14.95
N SER A 326 19.39 -5.55 15.57
CA SER A 326 19.73 -5.45 16.99
C SER A 326 20.48 -4.15 17.34
N LYS A 327 21.06 -3.47 16.34
CA LYS A 327 21.85 -2.25 16.51
C LYS A 327 21.08 -0.98 16.17
N LEU A 328 19.82 -1.10 15.75
CA LEU A 328 18.99 0.05 15.34
C LEU A 328 18.13 0.57 16.50
N HIS A 329 18.06 1.88 16.65
CA HIS A 329 17.08 2.55 17.51
C HIS A 329 15.74 2.67 16.79
N LEU A 330 14.83 1.74 17.11
CA LEU A 330 13.54 1.62 16.43
C LEU A 330 12.53 2.71 16.76
N ASP A 331 12.78 3.49 17.82
CA ASP A 331 12.03 4.69 18.19
C ASP A 331 12.39 5.92 17.33
N ARG A 332 13.46 5.84 16.53
CA ARG A 332 13.93 6.93 15.67
C ARG A 332 13.64 6.61 14.20
N ILE A 333 12.77 7.41 13.56
CA ILE A 333 12.36 7.24 12.14
C ILE A 333 13.55 7.01 11.21
N ARG A 334 14.63 7.78 11.37
CA ARG A 334 15.79 7.71 10.48
C ARG A 334 16.43 6.32 10.45
N GLN A 335 16.57 5.66 11.59
CA GLN A 335 17.19 4.33 11.70
C GLN A 335 16.14 3.23 11.47
N GLN A 336 14.93 3.43 12.01
CA GLN A 336 13.82 2.49 11.83
C GLN A 336 13.50 2.28 10.34
N GLN A 337 13.59 3.31 9.50
CA GLN A 337 13.33 3.21 8.06
C GLN A 337 14.47 2.56 7.25
N TRP A 338 15.57 2.14 7.88
CA TRP A 338 16.58 1.29 7.24
C TRP A 338 16.21 -0.19 7.28
N GLN A 339 15.23 -0.57 8.08
CA GLN A 339 14.73 -1.94 8.12
C GLN A 339 14.07 -2.33 6.80
N GLU A 340 14.27 -3.57 6.40
CA GLU A 340 13.64 -4.16 5.22
C GLU A 340 12.11 -4.16 5.37
N PRO A 341 11.36 -3.61 4.39
CA PRO A 341 9.91 -3.70 4.40
C PRO A 341 9.45 -5.09 3.93
N LEU A 342 8.63 -5.76 4.75
CA LEU A 342 8.01 -7.06 4.39
C LEU A 342 6.59 -6.90 3.83
N PHE A 343 6.25 -5.69 3.38
CA PHE A 343 5.07 -5.38 2.60
C PHE A 343 5.47 -4.44 1.45
N GLU A 344 5.60 -4.98 0.23
CA GLU A 344 6.22 -4.29 -0.90
C GLU A 344 5.40 -4.43 -2.19
N PHE A 345 5.45 -3.40 -3.05
CA PHE A 345 4.96 -3.44 -4.44
C PHE A 345 3.48 -3.81 -4.62
N SER A 346 2.63 -3.52 -3.62
CA SER A 346 1.22 -3.88 -3.65
C SER A 346 0.42 -3.28 -4.83
N GLY A 347 -0.72 -3.89 -5.12
CA GLY A 347 -1.66 -3.42 -6.15
C GLY A 347 -2.39 -2.10 -5.81
N ALA A 348 -2.06 -1.46 -4.68
CA ALA A 348 -2.76 -0.28 -4.19
C ALA A 348 -2.63 0.93 -5.13
N CYS A 349 -3.54 1.90 -4.98
CA CYS A 349 -3.54 3.14 -5.75
C CYS A 349 -2.21 3.91 -5.60
N ALA A 350 -1.84 4.68 -6.63
CA ALA A 350 -0.70 5.60 -6.56
C ALA A 350 -0.96 6.65 -5.47
N GLY A 351 -0.15 6.63 -4.40
CA GLY A 351 -0.35 7.50 -3.25
C GLY A 351 -1.40 6.99 -2.26
N CYS A 352 -1.62 5.67 -2.13
CA CYS A 352 -2.55 5.12 -1.15
C CYS A 352 -2.18 5.51 0.28
N GLY A 353 -3.17 5.92 1.09
CA GLY A 353 -2.95 6.29 2.49
C GLY A 353 -2.92 5.13 3.48
N GLU A 354 -3.26 3.90 3.06
CA GLU A 354 -3.34 2.74 3.95
C GLU A 354 -1.98 2.01 4.08
N THR A 355 -1.34 1.72 2.95
CA THR A 355 -0.17 0.84 2.88
C THR A 355 1.09 1.33 3.60
N PRO A 356 1.36 2.66 3.78
CA PRO A 356 2.48 3.10 4.62
C PRO A 356 2.39 2.59 6.07
N TYR A 357 1.20 2.44 6.62
CA TYR A 357 1.00 1.90 7.98
C TYR A 357 1.28 0.41 8.04
N ILE A 358 0.80 -0.37 7.05
CA ILE A 358 1.09 -1.81 6.97
C ILE A 358 2.60 -2.03 6.79
N LYS A 359 3.24 -1.26 5.89
CA LYS A 359 4.70 -1.31 5.69
C LYS A 359 5.46 -1.01 6.99
N LEU A 360 5.01 -0.02 7.76
CA LEU A 360 5.62 0.29 9.05
C LEU A 360 5.48 -0.90 10.02
N ALA A 361 4.28 -1.49 10.12
CA ALA A 361 4.02 -2.64 10.97
C ALA A 361 4.94 -3.82 10.62
N THR A 362 5.09 -4.11 9.32
CA THR A 362 5.89 -5.25 8.86
C THR A 362 7.40 -5.01 8.95
N GLN A 363 7.86 -3.76 8.86
CA GLN A 363 9.25 -3.44 9.20
C GLN A 363 9.52 -3.73 10.68
N LEU A 364 8.63 -3.28 11.56
CA LEU A 364 8.81 -3.43 13.01
C LEU A 364 8.69 -4.89 13.47
N PHE A 365 7.66 -5.62 13.03
CA PHE A 365 7.28 -6.90 13.64
C PHE A 365 7.09 -8.05 12.63
N GLY A 366 7.37 -7.81 11.34
CA GLY A 366 6.92 -8.68 10.25
C GLY A 366 7.55 -10.07 10.27
N ASP A 367 8.74 -10.24 10.83
CA ASP A 367 9.44 -11.53 10.94
C ASP A 367 8.79 -12.49 11.98
N ARG A 368 7.83 -12.00 12.77
CA ARG A 368 7.05 -12.77 13.75
C ARG A 368 5.56 -12.43 13.72
N MET A 369 5.10 -11.78 12.65
CA MET A 369 3.73 -11.30 12.50
C MET A 369 2.80 -12.38 11.94
N VAL A 370 1.59 -12.47 12.49
CA VAL A 370 0.47 -13.25 11.94
C VAL A 370 -0.69 -12.31 11.71
N VAL A 371 -1.20 -12.23 10.49
CA VAL A 371 -2.19 -11.23 10.05
C VAL A 371 -3.53 -11.88 9.73
N ALA A 372 -4.55 -11.50 10.49
CA ALA A 372 -5.95 -11.65 10.13
C ALA A 372 -6.42 -10.37 9.42
N ASN A 373 -6.78 -10.47 8.15
CA ASN A 373 -7.17 -9.31 7.36
C ASN A 373 -8.65 -9.34 6.98
N ALA A 374 -9.40 -8.28 7.32
CA ALA A 374 -10.79 -8.14 6.90
C ALA A 374 -10.87 -7.89 5.40
N THR A 375 -11.96 -8.34 4.79
CA THR A 375 -12.24 -8.06 3.38
C THR A 375 -12.42 -6.56 3.14
N GLY A 376 -11.68 -6.00 2.18
CA GLY A 376 -11.67 -4.57 1.91
C GLY A 376 -10.50 -4.19 1.01
N CYS A 377 -10.17 -2.89 0.91
CA CYS A 377 -9.00 -2.49 0.12
C CYS A 377 -7.73 -3.23 0.56
N SER A 378 -7.54 -3.38 1.87
CA SER A 378 -6.43 -4.13 2.49
C SER A 378 -6.30 -5.57 2.02
N SER A 379 -7.40 -6.32 1.88
CA SER A 379 -7.32 -7.67 1.34
C SER A 379 -7.13 -7.69 -0.18
N ILE A 380 -7.68 -6.69 -0.90
CA ILE A 380 -7.53 -6.62 -2.36
C ILE A 380 -6.09 -6.32 -2.76
N TYR A 381 -5.46 -5.27 -2.24
CA TYR A 381 -4.06 -5.03 -2.59
C TYR A 381 -3.09 -5.94 -1.82
N GLY A 382 -3.54 -6.60 -0.74
CA GLY A 382 -2.75 -7.49 0.11
C GLY A 382 -2.76 -8.96 -0.33
N GLY A 383 -3.76 -9.42 -1.07
CA GLY A 383 -3.88 -10.85 -1.41
C GLY A 383 -4.76 -11.16 -2.61
N ASN A 384 -5.12 -10.19 -3.46
CA ASN A 384 -5.80 -10.50 -4.72
C ASN A 384 -4.81 -11.06 -5.75
N LEU A 385 -4.96 -12.35 -6.06
CA LEU A 385 -4.14 -13.07 -7.03
C LEU A 385 -4.07 -12.32 -8.39
N PRO A 386 -2.93 -12.39 -9.09
CA PRO A 386 -1.92 -13.46 -9.02
C PRO A 386 -0.73 -13.22 -8.09
N THR A 387 -0.57 -12.06 -7.46
CA THR A 387 0.61 -11.77 -6.63
C THR A 387 0.23 -11.17 -5.29
N THR A 388 1.13 -11.30 -4.32
CA THR A 388 0.95 -10.74 -2.97
C THR A 388 2.17 -9.91 -2.52
N PRO A 389 1.95 -8.76 -1.85
CA PRO A 389 2.99 -7.89 -1.29
C PRO A 389 3.63 -8.38 0.01
N TRP A 390 3.02 -9.34 0.72
CA TRP A 390 3.57 -9.87 1.96
C TRP A 390 4.85 -10.63 1.64
N ALA A 391 6.00 -10.16 2.09
CA ALA A 391 7.31 -10.73 1.76
C ALA A 391 7.96 -11.44 2.95
N GLN A 392 9.10 -12.06 2.70
CA GLN A 392 9.96 -12.68 3.71
C GLN A 392 11.32 -11.99 3.71
N ASN A 393 11.98 -11.94 4.87
CA ASN A 393 13.35 -11.48 5.00
C ASN A 393 14.34 -12.52 4.45
N ALA A 394 15.64 -12.22 4.52
CA ALA A 394 16.71 -13.12 4.05
C ALA A 394 16.76 -14.49 4.78
N GLU A 395 16.12 -14.60 5.96
CA GLU A 395 16.05 -15.82 6.77
C GLU A 395 14.78 -16.65 6.48
N GLY A 396 13.97 -16.23 5.50
CA GLY A 396 12.70 -16.87 5.16
C GLY A 396 11.55 -16.54 6.12
N ARG A 397 11.71 -15.53 6.99
CA ARG A 397 10.70 -15.12 7.98
C ARG A 397 9.91 -13.92 7.47
N GLY A 398 8.60 -13.98 7.58
CA GLY A 398 7.73 -12.87 7.20
C GLY A 398 6.30 -13.06 7.67
N PRO A 399 5.41 -12.09 7.39
CA PRO A 399 4.04 -12.13 7.86
C PRO A 399 3.29 -13.34 7.30
N ALA A 400 2.73 -14.17 8.17
CA ALA A 400 1.74 -15.17 7.77
C ALA A 400 0.39 -14.45 7.62
N TRP A 401 -0.15 -14.37 6.40
CA TRP A 401 -1.33 -13.58 6.10
C TRP A 401 -2.52 -14.45 5.70
N SER A 402 -3.70 -14.12 6.21
CA SER A 402 -4.95 -14.73 5.78
C SER A 402 -6.12 -13.74 5.81
N ASN A 403 -7.08 -13.94 4.92
CA ASN A 403 -8.35 -13.23 4.86
C ASN A 403 -9.48 -14.26 4.96
N SER A 404 -10.23 -14.24 6.07
CA SER A 404 -11.45 -15.03 6.23
C SER A 404 -12.61 -14.33 5.51
N LEU A 405 -13.45 -13.58 6.23
CA LEU A 405 -14.57 -12.84 5.67
C LEU A 405 -14.49 -11.34 5.97
N PHE A 406 -15.56 -10.62 5.67
CA PHE A 406 -15.63 -9.18 5.95
C PHE A 406 -16.04 -8.92 7.40
N GLU A 407 -16.92 -9.76 7.94
CA GLU A 407 -17.62 -9.60 9.21
C GLU A 407 -16.90 -10.22 10.41
N ASP A 408 -16.06 -11.25 10.20
CA ASP A 408 -15.53 -12.12 11.26
C ASP A 408 -14.05 -11.87 11.60
N ASN A 409 -13.44 -10.82 11.05
CA ASN A 409 -11.99 -10.68 11.07
C ASN A 409 -11.40 -10.53 12.49
N ALA A 410 -12.16 -9.93 13.43
CA ALA A 410 -11.69 -9.80 14.79
C ALA A 410 -11.60 -11.17 15.45
N GLU A 411 -12.68 -11.94 15.36
CA GLU A 411 -12.85 -13.28 15.87
C GLU A 411 -11.85 -14.25 15.23
N PHE A 412 -11.60 -14.08 13.94
CA PHE A 412 -10.60 -14.84 13.21
C PHE A 412 -9.19 -14.62 13.76
N GLY A 413 -8.80 -13.36 13.99
CA GLY A 413 -7.53 -13.03 14.64
C GLY A 413 -7.46 -13.48 16.10
N LEU A 414 -8.57 -13.44 16.84
CA LEU A 414 -8.65 -14.02 18.18
C LEU A 414 -8.41 -15.54 18.15
N GLY A 415 -8.93 -16.24 17.14
CA GLY A 415 -8.66 -17.65 16.90
C GLY A 415 -7.16 -17.94 16.74
N PHE A 416 -6.44 -17.10 15.98
CA PHE A 416 -4.97 -17.20 15.90
C PHE A 416 -4.31 -17.02 17.27
N ARG A 417 -4.71 -16.01 18.04
CA ARG A 417 -4.14 -15.76 19.37
C ARG A 417 -4.36 -16.94 20.31
N VAL A 418 -5.57 -17.50 20.37
CA VAL A 418 -5.90 -18.65 21.21
C VAL A 418 -5.08 -19.88 20.81
N SER A 419 -4.93 -20.14 19.51
CA SER A 419 -4.11 -21.25 19.00
C SER A 419 -2.63 -21.08 19.37
N ILE A 420 -2.06 -19.90 19.14
CA ILE A 420 -0.67 -19.59 19.48
C ILE A 420 -0.43 -19.70 20.99
N ASP A 421 -1.36 -19.21 21.83
CA ASP A 421 -1.29 -19.36 23.29
C ASP A 421 -1.18 -20.83 23.69
N LYS A 422 -2.00 -21.69 23.07
CA LYS A 422 -2.01 -23.13 23.38
C LYS A 422 -0.78 -23.86 22.87
N HIS A 423 -0.30 -23.55 21.67
CA HIS A 423 0.96 -24.10 21.17
C HIS A 423 2.15 -23.67 22.04
N THR A 424 2.19 -22.41 22.48
CA THR A 424 3.24 -21.90 23.37
C THR A 424 3.18 -22.57 24.74
N GLN A 425 1.98 -22.71 25.32
CA GLN A 425 1.78 -23.41 26.59
C GLN A 425 2.29 -24.86 26.49
N PHE A 426 1.88 -25.58 25.44
CA PHE A 426 2.27 -26.97 25.26
C PHE A 426 3.77 -27.13 25.01
N ALA A 427 4.38 -26.24 24.21
CA ALA A 427 5.82 -26.22 24.03
C ALA A 427 6.57 -26.01 25.36
N ASN A 428 6.10 -25.09 26.21
CA ASN A 428 6.70 -24.86 27.54
C ASN A 428 6.58 -26.08 28.46
N GLU A 429 5.44 -26.79 28.44
CA GLU A 429 5.26 -28.04 29.19
C GLU A 429 6.22 -29.13 28.72
N LEU A 430 6.42 -29.28 27.41
CA LEU A 430 7.38 -30.23 26.84
C LEU A 430 8.84 -29.85 27.14
N VAL A 431 9.19 -28.56 27.11
CA VAL A 431 10.53 -28.08 27.52
C VAL A 431 10.82 -28.48 28.97
N LYS A 432 9.84 -28.33 29.88
CA LYS A 432 9.99 -28.75 31.28
C LYS A 432 10.13 -30.26 31.40
N LYS A 433 9.32 -31.02 30.66
CA LYS A 433 9.34 -32.49 30.68
C LYS A 433 10.67 -33.07 30.20
N LEU A 434 11.24 -32.47 29.15
CA LEU A 434 12.49 -32.92 28.51
C LEU A 434 13.73 -32.22 29.09
N ALA A 435 13.62 -31.44 30.17
CA ALA A 435 14.68 -30.59 30.69
C ALA A 435 15.99 -31.35 30.96
N SER A 436 15.92 -32.57 31.52
CA SER A 436 17.09 -33.41 31.78
C SER A 436 17.78 -33.91 30.50
N GLU A 437 17.05 -34.09 29.41
CA GLU A 437 17.56 -34.56 28.12
C GLU A 437 18.14 -33.40 27.29
N ILE A 438 17.46 -32.26 27.25
CA ILE A 438 17.91 -31.06 26.54
C ILE A 438 18.92 -30.24 27.35
N GLY A 439 19.05 -30.50 28.65
CA GLY A 439 19.89 -29.79 29.60
C GLY A 439 19.15 -28.66 30.35
N ASP A 440 19.16 -28.73 31.68
CA ASP A 440 18.38 -27.84 32.56
C ASP A 440 18.66 -26.35 32.34
N ASN A 441 19.92 -25.98 32.12
CA ASN A 441 20.31 -24.58 31.85
C ASN A 441 19.63 -24.02 30.59
N LEU A 442 19.54 -24.81 29.52
CA LEU A 442 18.89 -24.38 28.28
C LEU A 442 17.37 -24.31 28.47
N ALA A 443 16.79 -25.28 29.18
CA ALA A 443 15.37 -25.29 29.50
C ALA A 443 14.96 -24.05 30.29
N SER A 444 15.65 -23.74 31.40
CA SER A 444 15.41 -22.52 32.18
C SER A 444 15.62 -21.26 31.36
N ALA A 445 16.72 -21.17 30.59
CA ALA A 445 16.99 -19.98 29.77
C ALA A 445 15.91 -19.73 28.71
N ILE A 446 15.25 -20.76 28.19
CA ILE A 446 14.13 -20.64 27.24
C ILE A 446 12.85 -20.20 27.96
N LEU A 447 12.55 -20.79 29.12
CA LEU A 447 11.30 -20.58 29.85
C LEU A 447 11.25 -19.21 30.53
N ASP A 448 12.39 -18.72 31.02
CA ASP A 448 12.50 -17.47 31.77
C ASP A 448 12.86 -16.26 30.88
N ALA A 449 13.00 -16.46 29.57
CA ALA A 449 13.39 -15.41 28.64
C ALA A 449 12.33 -14.30 28.54
N GLU A 450 12.73 -13.07 28.82
CA GLU A 450 11.97 -11.90 28.39
C GLU A 450 11.98 -11.79 26.86
N GLN A 451 10.91 -11.23 26.29
CA GLN A 451 10.70 -11.10 24.83
C GLN A 451 9.98 -9.78 24.50
N LYS A 452 10.53 -8.67 24.98
CA LYS A 452 9.97 -7.31 24.85
C LYS A 452 10.65 -6.50 23.75
N THR A 453 11.93 -6.71 23.52
CA THR A 453 12.75 -5.98 22.55
C THR A 453 13.18 -6.85 21.35
N GLU A 454 13.69 -6.24 20.27
CA GLU A 454 14.27 -6.99 19.15
C GLU A 454 15.46 -7.86 19.59
N ALA A 455 16.29 -7.37 20.52
CA ALA A 455 17.42 -8.12 21.04
C ALA A 455 16.95 -9.37 21.81
N ASP A 456 15.92 -9.22 22.65
CA ASP A 456 15.32 -10.34 23.38
C ASP A 456 14.81 -11.44 22.43
N ILE A 457 14.11 -11.04 21.36
CA ILE A 457 13.58 -11.95 20.35
C ILE A 457 14.73 -12.65 19.61
N TRP A 458 15.82 -11.94 19.31
CA TRP A 458 17.00 -12.51 18.69
C TRP A 458 17.66 -13.57 19.57
N GLU A 459 17.94 -13.25 20.83
CA GLU A 459 18.51 -14.20 21.79
C GLU A 459 17.61 -15.43 21.98
N GLN A 460 16.29 -15.24 22.05
CA GLN A 460 15.36 -16.36 22.16
C GLN A 460 15.41 -17.27 20.91
N ARG A 461 15.61 -16.71 19.72
CA ARG A 461 15.79 -17.51 18.50
C ARG A 461 17.06 -18.34 18.55
N GLU A 462 18.16 -17.80 19.09
CA GLU A 462 19.40 -18.56 19.27
C GLU A 462 19.19 -19.74 20.23
N ARG A 463 18.49 -19.51 21.35
CA ARG A 463 18.12 -20.59 22.30
C ARG A 463 17.23 -21.65 21.63
N VAL A 464 16.23 -21.23 20.85
CA VAL A 464 15.34 -22.14 20.10
C VAL A 464 16.10 -22.91 19.02
N ALA A 465 17.07 -22.30 18.33
CA ALA A 465 17.91 -23.01 17.37
C ALA A 465 18.77 -24.10 18.05
N GLN A 466 19.36 -23.80 19.21
CA GLN A 466 20.07 -24.78 20.03
C GLN A 466 19.14 -25.92 20.49
N LEU A 467 17.92 -25.59 20.92
CA LEU A 467 16.90 -26.57 21.29
C LEU A 467 16.58 -27.51 20.12
N LYS A 468 16.30 -26.96 18.93
CA LYS A 468 15.98 -27.76 17.73
C LYS A 468 17.09 -28.76 17.40
N ASN A 469 18.35 -28.32 17.41
CA ASN A 469 19.50 -29.19 17.18
C ASN A 469 19.58 -30.34 18.20
N LYS A 470 19.33 -30.07 19.49
CA LYS A 470 19.31 -31.11 20.53
C LYS A 470 18.15 -32.09 20.36
N LEU A 471 16.97 -31.60 20.02
CA LEU A 471 15.80 -32.46 19.77
C LEU A 471 16.05 -33.40 18.59
N GLU A 472 16.65 -32.91 17.51
CA GLU A 472 17.05 -33.75 16.37
C GLU A 472 18.05 -34.83 16.78
N GLN A 473 19.03 -34.51 17.63
CA GLN A 473 19.97 -35.51 18.17
C GLN A 473 19.25 -36.58 18.99
N ILE A 474 18.34 -36.17 19.89
CA ILE A 474 17.55 -37.08 20.74
C ILE A 474 16.68 -38.01 19.88
N ILE A 475 16.04 -37.47 18.85
CA ILE A 475 15.20 -38.23 17.90
C ILE A 475 16.04 -39.29 17.16
N ASN A 476 17.29 -38.99 16.85
CA ASN A 476 18.17 -39.83 16.05
C ASN A 476 19.04 -40.81 16.89
N SER A 477 19.16 -40.62 18.20
CA SER A 477 20.11 -41.38 19.05
C SER A 477 19.58 -42.69 19.64
N GLY A 478 18.31 -43.06 19.44
CA GLY A 478 17.68 -44.22 20.10
C GLY A 478 17.06 -45.26 19.16
N ASN A 479 16.87 -46.50 19.66
CA ASN A 479 16.10 -47.56 18.97
C ASN A 479 14.59 -47.25 18.89
N SER A 480 14.11 -46.23 19.59
CA SER A 480 12.75 -45.70 19.51
C SER A 480 12.79 -44.18 19.71
N PRO A 481 12.32 -43.37 18.75
CA PRO A 481 12.35 -41.91 18.88
C PRO A 481 11.44 -41.42 20.03
N SER A 482 11.89 -40.42 20.77
CA SER A 482 11.04 -39.73 21.75
C SER A 482 9.91 -38.98 21.03
N GLU A 483 8.66 -39.41 21.23
CA GLU A 483 7.48 -38.74 20.66
C GLU A 483 7.30 -37.33 21.21
N ASP A 484 7.63 -37.11 22.49
CA ASP A 484 7.64 -35.77 23.09
C ASP A 484 8.66 -34.85 22.39
N ALA A 485 9.85 -35.36 22.03
CA ALA A 485 10.86 -34.58 21.32
C ALA A 485 10.40 -34.20 19.91
N LYS A 486 9.73 -35.11 19.18
CA LYS A 486 9.12 -34.81 17.87
C LYS A 486 8.03 -33.74 17.97
N GLN A 487 7.17 -33.86 18.98
CA GLN A 487 6.11 -32.88 19.24
C GLN A 487 6.71 -31.51 19.56
N LEU A 488 7.70 -31.45 20.46
CA LEU A 488 8.36 -30.19 20.80
C LEU A 488 9.08 -29.59 19.60
N LEU A 489 9.74 -30.40 18.76
CA LEU A 489 10.40 -29.93 17.54
C LEU A 489 9.39 -29.23 16.60
N SER A 490 8.19 -29.78 16.45
CA SER A 490 7.12 -29.18 15.63
C SER A 490 6.57 -27.86 16.20
N LEU A 491 6.71 -27.64 17.51
CA LEU A 491 6.19 -26.49 18.23
C LEU A 491 7.26 -25.46 18.63
N ALA A 492 8.54 -25.79 18.46
CA ALA A 492 9.66 -25.01 19.01
C ALA A 492 9.64 -23.54 18.56
N ASP A 493 9.16 -23.26 17.34
CA ASP A 493 9.06 -21.87 16.86
C ASP A 493 8.04 -21.03 17.65
N TYR A 494 7.07 -21.63 18.34
CA TYR A 494 6.11 -20.92 19.21
C TYR A 494 6.72 -20.45 20.54
N LEU A 495 7.93 -20.92 20.90
CA LEU A 495 8.69 -20.39 22.03
C LEU A 495 9.21 -18.96 21.77
N VAL A 496 9.21 -18.52 20.51
CA VAL A 496 9.44 -17.13 20.11
C VAL A 496 8.10 -16.40 19.97
N LYS A 497 7.91 -15.31 20.71
CA LYS A 497 6.69 -14.48 20.76
C LYS A 497 6.20 -14.16 19.35
N LYS A 498 4.94 -14.51 19.05
CA LYS A 498 4.25 -14.12 17.81
C LYS A 498 3.41 -12.86 18.05
N SER A 499 3.41 -11.98 17.06
CA SER A 499 2.63 -10.73 17.07
C SER A 499 1.38 -10.91 16.20
N VAL A 500 0.20 -10.98 16.81
CA VAL A 500 -1.07 -11.15 16.09
C VAL A 500 -1.61 -9.78 15.72
N TRP A 501 -1.86 -9.57 14.42
CA TRP A 501 -2.38 -8.33 13.85
C TRP A 501 -3.71 -8.55 13.15
N ILE A 502 -4.71 -7.75 13.52
CA ILE A 502 -6.07 -7.75 12.98
C ILE A 502 -6.22 -6.47 12.17
N ILE A 503 -6.14 -6.58 10.85
CA ILE A 503 -6.08 -5.43 9.93
C ILE A 503 -7.39 -5.31 9.15
N GLY A 504 -7.96 -4.10 9.09
CA GLY A 504 -9.13 -3.86 8.23
C GLY A 504 -9.47 -2.39 8.08
N GLY A 505 -10.38 -2.10 7.14
CA GLY A 505 -10.85 -0.73 6.89
C GLY A 505 -11.94 -0.28 7.86
N ASP A 506 -12.35 0.99 7.75
CA ASP A 506 -13.39 1.55 8.60
C ASP A 506 -14.76 0.85 8.45
N GLY A 507 -15.10 0.38 7.24
CA GLY A 507 -16.35 -0.34 7.03
C GLY A 507 -16.45 -1.70 7.72
N TRP A 508 -15.33 -2.33 8.04
CA TRP A 508 -15.31 -3.51 8.90
C TRP A 508 -15.51 -3.07 10.35
N ALA A 509 -14.60 -2.24 10.86
CA ALA A 509 -14.50 -1.96 12.29
C ALA A 509 -15.64 -1.13 12.87
N TYR A 510 -16.22 -0.20 12.09
CA TYR A 510 -17.26 0.69 12.59
C TYR A 510 -18.67 0.14 12.35
N ASP A 511 -18.82 -0.78 11.39
CA ASP A 511 -20.10 -1.27 10.90
C ASP A 511 -20.23 -2.79 11.08
N ILE A 512 -19.89 -3.60 10.06
CA ILE A 512 -20.28 -5.01 9.98
C ILE A 512 -19.58 -5.90 11.01
N GLY A 513 -18.29 -5.65 11.27
CA GLY A 513 -17.48 -6.42 12.21
C GLY A 513 -17.34 -5.76 13.58
N TYR A 514 -18.10 -4.70 13.86
CA TYR A 514 -17.97 -3.97 15.13
C TYR A 514 -18.32 -4.84 16.34
N GLY A 515 -19.36 -5.68 16.26
CA GLY A 515 -19.74 -6.56 17.37
C GLY A 515 -18.64 -7.57 17.72
N GLY A 516 -18.00 -8.15 16.71
CA GLY A 516 -16.84 -9.02 16.87
C GLY A 516 -15.63 -8.28 17.43
N LEU A 517 -15.33 -7.11 16.89
CA LEU A 517 -14.24 -6.24 17.36
C LEU A 517 -14.39 -5.88 18.83
N ASP A 518 -15.58 -5.45 19.23
CA ASP A 518 -15.94 -5.12 20.62
C ASP A 518 -15.70 -6.31 21.56
N HIS A 519 -16.16 -7.51 21.16
CA HIS A 519 -15.95 -8.74 21.92
C HIS A 519 -14.46 -9.12 22.06
N VAL A 520 -13.67 -8.96 21.00
CA VAL A 520 -12.24 -9.26 21.02
C VAL A 520 -11.48 -8.28 21.92
N ILE A 521 -11.84 -7.00 21.89
CA ILE A 521 -11.30 -6.01 22.83
C ILE A 521 -11.67 -6.41 24.27
N ALA A 522 -12.93 -6.73 24.52
CA ALA A 522 -13.41 -7.12 25.85
C ALA A 522 -12.73 -8.40 26.40
N SER A 523 -12.22 -9.27 25.52
CA SER A 523 -11.57 -10.52 25.93
C SER A 523 -10.25 -10.32 26.71
N GLY A 524 -9.63 -9.14 26.62
CA GLY A 524 -8.34 -8.86 27.25
C GLY A 524 -7.14 -9.60 26.65
N ARG A 525 -7.33 -10.33 25.54
CA ARG A 525 -6.26 -11.10 24.88
C ARG A 525 -5.29 -10.18 24.13
N ASN A 526 -4.01 -10.57 24.11
CA ASN A 526 -2.95 -9.79 23.45
C ASN A 526 -3.04 -9.89 21.92
N VAL A 527 -3.74 -8.93 21.31
CA VAL A 527 -3.89 -8.76 19.86
C VAL A 527 -3.75 -7.29 19.48
N ASN A 528 -3.16 -7.04 18.31
CA ASN A 528 -2.99 -5.70 17.76
C ASN A 528 -4.00 -5.45 16.63
N ILE A 529 -4.90 -4.49 16.81
CA ILE A 529 -5.92 -4.14 15.83
C ILE A 529 -5.50 -2.86 15.10
N LEU A 530 -5.37 -2.93 13.77
CA LEU A 530 -5.05 -1.78 12.92
C LEU A 530 -6.24 -1.47 12.01
N ILE A 531 -6.90 -0.35 12.29
CA ILE A 531 -7.98 0.18 11.47
C ILE A 531 -7.42 1.21 10.50
N LEU A 532 -7.56 0.93 9.22
CA LEU A 532 -7.21 1.81 8.11
C LEU A 532 -8.42 2.68 7.78
N ASP A 533 -8.57 3.78 8.50
CA ASP A 533 -9.78 4.60 8.48
C ASP A 533 -9.77 5.55 7.27
N THR A 534 -10.48 5.14 6.22
CA THR A 534 -10.70 5.95 5.02
C THR A 534 -12.00 6.75 5.10
N GLU A 535 -12.74 6.64 6.20
CA GLU A 535 -14.06 7.25 6.40
C GLU A 535 -15.12 6.91 5.33
N VAL A 536 -14.90 5.87 4.50
CA VAL A 536 -15.84 5.37 3.48
C VAL A 536 -15.51 3.90 3.15
N TYR A 537 -16.45 3.18 2.53
CA TYR A 537 -16.14 1.87 1.97
C TYR A 537 -15.38 2.05 0.64
N SER A 538 -14.07 2.19 0.73
CA SER A 538 -13.21 2.53 -0.41
C SER A 538 -13.29 1.52 -1.55
N ASN A 539 -13.21 0.22 -1.25
CA ASN A 539 -13.15 -0.85 -2.25
C ASN A 539 -14.39 -0.93 -3.15
N THR A 540 -15.59 -0.84 -2.54
CA THR A 540 -16.87 -1.00 -3.25
C THR A 540 -17.37 0.31 -3.89
N GLY A 541 -16.50 1.33 -3.93
CA GLY A 541 -16.69 2.56 -4.68
C GLY A 541 -17.23 3.73 -3.87
N GLY A 542 -16.91 3.82 -2.59
CA GLY A 542 -17.13 5.00 -1.75
C GLY A 542 -18.53 5.12 -1.16
N GLN A 543 -19.02 4.05 -0.53
CA GLN A 543 -20.25 4.06 0.27
C GLN A 543 -20.00 4.72 1.63
N ALA A 544 -21.03 5.35 2.18
CA ALA A 544 -20.99 5.86 3.54
C ALA A 544 -20.84 4.72 4.56
N SER A 545 -20.01 4.96 5.57
CA SER A 545 -19.82 4.14 6.77
C SER A 545 -20.26 4.92 8.02
N LYS A 546 -20.31 4.26 9.18
CA LYS A 546 -20.40 4.98 10.46
C LYS A 546 -19.17 5.85 10.75
N ALA A 547 -18.04 5.58 10.09
CA ALA A 547 -16.83 6.39 10.16
C ALA A 547 -16.87 7.63 9.26
N THR A 548 -17.80 7.71 8.30
CA THR A 548 -17.98 8.88 7.43
C THR A 548 -18.34 10.12 8.27
N PRO A 549 -17.64 11.26 8.11
CA PRO A 549 -17.92 12.48 8.86
C PRO A 549 -19.21 13.16 8.38
N LYS A 550 -19.79 14.01 9.23
CA LYS A 550 -20.92 14.87 8.88
C LYS A 550 -20.58 15.72 7.64
N ALA A 551 -21.58 16.01 6.82
CA ALA A 551 -21.49 16.73 5.55
C ALA A 551 -20.75 16.03 4.39
N ALA A 552 -20.05 14.92 4.63
CA ALA A 552 -19.38 14.22 3.54
C ALA A 552 -20.39 13.57 2.59
N VAL A 553 -20.20 13.77 1.29
CA VAL A 553 -20.98 13.10 0.24
C VAL A 553 -20.34 11.76 -0.10
N ALA A 554 -21.15 10.71 -0.03
CA ALA A 554 -20.78 9.34 -0.40
C ALA A 554 -22.01 8.63 -0.99
N LYS A 555 -21.85 7.42 -1.56
CA LYS A 555 -23.02 6.61 -1.92
C LYS A 555 -23.82 6.30 -0.66
N PHE A 556 -25.15 6.35 -0.77
CA PHE A 556 -26.11 6.31 0.35
C PHE A 556 -26.08 7.54 1.30
N ALA A 557 -25.28 8.56 0.99
CA ALA A 557 -25.25 9.85 1.67
C ALA A 557 -25.10 11.01 0.66
N ALA A 558 -25.90 11.00 -0.41
CA ALA A 558 -25.76 11.93 -1.54
C ALA A 558 -26.01 13.40 -1.17
N GLY A 559 -26.84 13.65 -0.15
CA GLY A 559 -27.10 14.99 0.42
C GLY A 559 -26.09 15.42 1.49
N GLY A 560 -24.98 14.69 1.63
CA GLY A 560 -24.09 14.81 2.78
C GLY A 560 -24.62 14.00 3.97
N LYS A 561 -23.72 13.32 4.69
CA LYS A 561 -24.11 12.54 5.87
C LYS A 561 -24.58 13.48 7.00
N PRO A 562 -25.79 13.29 7.56
CA PRO A 562 -26.30 14.17 8.61
C PRO A 562 -25.70 13.87 9.99
N ALA A 563 -25.44 12.60 10.30
CA ALA A 563 -24.90 12.19 11.60
C ALA A 563 -23.39 12.42 11.69
N ALA A 564 -22.90 12.68 12.91
CA ALA A 564 -21.47 12.73 13.22
C ALA A 564 -20.77 11.38 12.96
N LYS A 565 -19.44 11.41 12.91
CA LYS A 565 -18.60 10.19 12.88
C LYS A 565 -18.79 9.44 14.20
N LYS A 566 -18.98 8.11 14.15
CA LYS A 566 -18.97 7.25 15.33
C LYS A 566 -17.59 7.34 16.00
N ASP A 567 -17.54 7.58 17.31
CA ASP A 567 -16.28 7.70 18.04
C ASP A 567 -15.86 6.33 18.61
N LEU A 568 -15.27 5.49 17.75
CA LEU A 568 -14.85 4.14 18.12
C LEU A 568 -13.74 4.14 19.18
N GLY A 569 -12.82 5.09 19.10
CA GLY A 569 -11.74 5.17 20.06
C GLY A 569 -12.23 5.54 21.46
N LEU A 570 -13.18 6.47 21.58
CA LEU A 570 -13.84 6.75 22.85
C LEU A 570 -14.58 5.52 23.39
N MET A 571 -15.30 4.79 22.55
CA MET A 571 -16.00 3.57 22.95
C MET A 571 -15.03 2.49 23.45
N ALA A 572 -13.90 2.28 22.77
CA ALA A 572 -12.90 1.32 23.24
C ALA A 572 -12.30 1.74 24.61
N MET A 573 -12.01 3.03 24.80
CA MET A 573 -11.43 3.52 26.06
C MET A 573 -12.33 3.28 27.29
N THR A 574 -13.63 3.01 27.14
CA THR A 574 -14.50 2.74 28.30
C THR A 574 -14.19 1.41 28.99
N TYR A 575 -13.51 0.46 28.32
CA TYR A 575 -13.08 -0.79 28.95
C TYR A 575 -11.95 -0.59 29.98
N GLY A 576 -11.15 0.46 29.83
CA GLY A 576 -10.04 0.77 30.73
C GLY A 576 -8.76 -0.05 30.50
N ASN A 577 -8.86 -1.27 29.99
CA ASN A 577 -7.77 -2.24 29.78
C ASN A 577 -7.43 -2.50 28.30
N VAL A 578 -7.64 -1.51 27.43
CA VAL A 578 -7.30 -1.56 26.01
C VAL A 578 -6.40 -0.39 25.67
N TYR A 579 -5.27 -0.66 25.01
CA TYR A 579 -4.45 0.42 24.45
C TYR A 579 -5.18 1.01 23.23
N VAL A 580 -5.36 2.33 23.17
CA VAL A 580 -6.04 2.98 22.04
C VAL A 580 -5.23 4.14 21.50
N ALA A 581 -4.93 4.16 20.21
CA ALA A 581 -4.25 5.28 19.56
C ALA A 581 -4.99 5.75 18.30
N SER A 582 -5.03 7.06 18.11
CA SER A 582 -5.51 7.71 16.89
C SER A 582 -4.34 8.40 16.19
N VAL A 583 -3.94 7.90 15.02
CA VAL A 583 -2.70 8.30 14.33
C VAL A 583 -2.97 8.89 12.95
N ALA A 584 -2.10 9.81 12.52
CA ALA A 584 -2.06 10.32 11.15
C ALA A 584 -0.60 10.58 10.75
N MET A 585 -0.01 9.68 9.97
CA MET A 585 1.41 9.67 9.62
C MET A 585 1.87 10.98 8.96
N GLY A 586 1.07 11.55 8.06
CA GLY A 586 1.37 12.82 7.40
C GLY A 586 1.25 14.05 8.30
N ALA A 587 0.58 13.93 9.45
CA ALA A 587 0.48 15.00 10.44
C ALA A 587 1.61 14.97 11.47
N ARG A 588 1.91 13.78 12.02
CA ARG A 588 2.96 13.58 13.03
C ARG A 588 3.46 12.12 12.97
N ASP A 589 4.53 11.93 12.21
CA ASP A 589 5.15 10.63 11.95
C ASP A 589 5.76 9.98 13.22
N GLU A 590 6.44 10.76 14.06
CA GLU A 590 7.02 10.28 15.33
C GLU A 590 5.94 9.74 16.28
N HIS A 591 4.79 10.41 16.35
CA HIS A 591 3.65 9.95 17.13
C HIS A 591 3.10 8.62 16.62
N THR A 592 2.98 8.46 15.29
CA THR A 592 2.58 7.20 14.67
C THR A 592 3.55 6.09 15.03
N LEU A 593 4.86 6.31 14.91
CA LEU A 593 5.87 5.30 15.27
C LEU A 593 5.76 4.89 16.74
N LYS A 594 5.66 5.86 17.64
CA LYS A 594 5.50 5.62 19.08
C LYS A 594 4.24 4.79 19.40
N ALA A 595 3.12 5.11 18.76
CA ALA A 595 1.86 4.36 18.95
C ALA A 595 1.97 2.89 18.53
N PHE A 596 2.69 2.58 17.45
CA PHE A 596 2.90 1.19 17.01
C PHE A 596 3.79 0.42 17.98
N LEU A 597 4.86 1.04 18.49
CA LEU A 597 5.75 0.42 19.46
C LEU A 597 5.05 0.14 20.79
N GLU A 598 4.30 1.12 21.31
CA GLU A 598 3.55 0.96 22.57
C GLU A 598 2.42 -0.08 22.43
N ALA A 599 1.67 -0.06 21.33
CA ALA A 599 0.58 -1.00 21.09
C ALA A 599 1.06 -2.47 21.09
N GLU A 600 2.19 -2.77 20.43
CA GLU A 600 2.70 -4.15 20.37
C GLU A 600 3.35 -4.61 21.67
N ALA A 601 3.92 -3.67 22.43
CA ALA A 601 4.50 -3.93 23.74
C ALA A 601 3.43 -4.21 24.81
N TYR A 602 2.25 -3.58 24.69
CA TYR A 602 1.14 -3.74 25.63
C TYR A 602 0.70 -5.21 25.74
N GLN A 603 0.52 -5.70 26.96
CA GLN A 603 0.12 -7.10 27.23
C GLN A 603 -1.40 -7.25 27.29
N GLY A 604 -2.07 -6.85 26.21
CA GLY A 604 -3.52 -6.85 26.11
C GLY A 604 -4.00 -6.44 24.72
N PRO A 605 -5.29 -6.15 24.55
CA PRO A 605 -5.81 -5.69 23.27
C PRO A 605 -5.31 -4.28 22.99
N SER A 606 -4.87 -4.06 21.76
CA SER A 606 -4.39 -2.77 21.28
C SER A 606 -5.16 -2.35 20.04
N LEU A 607 -5.59 -1.10 19.95
CA LEU A 607 -6.39 -0.53 18.87
C LEU A 607 -5.71 0.71 18.30
N ILE A 608 -5.27 0.65 17.05
CA ILE A 608 -4.72 1.79 16.32
C ILE A 608 -5.69 2.18 15.20
N MET A 609 -6.24 3.39 15.29
CA MET A 609 -7.02 4.00 14.21
C MET A 609 -6.10 4.91 13.40
N ALA A 610 -5.82 4.51 12.16
CA ALA A 610 -4.91 5.22 11.28
C ALA A 610 -5.68 5.96 10.19
N TYR A 611 -5.64 7.30 10.22
CA TYR A 611 -6.23 8.10 9.16
C TYR A 611 -5.56 7.78 7.82
N SER A 612 -6.37 7.25 6.90
CA SER A 612 -5.92 6.69 5.63
C SER A 612 -6.60 7.46 4.49
N HIS A 613 -5.87 8.41 3.90
CA HIS A 613 -6.40 9.21 2.80
C HIS A 613 -6.69 8.35 1.56
N CYS A 614 -7.73 8.69 0.80
CA CYS A 614 -8.22 7.87 -0.30
C CYS A 614 -8.61 8.70 -1.53
N ILE A 615 -8.52 8.10 -2.73
CA ILE A 615 -9.03 8.70 -3.96
C ILE A 615 -10.53 9.07 -3.88
N ALA A 616 -11.29 8.36 -3.03
CA ALA A 616 -12.71 8.62 -2.79
C ALA A 616 -12.97 9.98 -2.11
N HIS A 617 -11.96 10.55 -1.44
CA HIS A 617 -12.03 11.91 -0.88
C HIS A 617 -11.99 12.97 -1.99
N GLY A 618 -11.44 12.60 -3.15
CA GLY A 618 -11.27 13.48 -4.29
C GLY A 618 -10.26 14.59 -4.03
N ILE A 619 -9.15 14.24 -3.36
CA ILE A 619 -8.00 15.11 -3.10
C ILE A 619 -6.88 14.86 -4.13
N ASN A 620 -5.87 15.74 -4.14
CA ASN A 620 -4.64 15.47 -4.88
C ASN A 620 -3.78 14.46 -4.13
N MET A 621 -3.65 13.24 -4.67
CA MET A 621 -2.89 12.16 -4.04
C MET A 621 -1.39 12.46 -3.90
N THR A 622 -0.83 13.38 -4.69
CA THR A 622 0.58 13.78 -4.58
C THR A 622 0.88 14.55 -3.29
N THR A 623 -0.09 15.31 -2.77
CA THR A 623 0.05 16.12 -1.55
C THR A 623 -0.78 15.58 -0.39
N ALA A 624 -1.24 14.33 -0.48
CA ALA A 624 -2.22 13.79 0.44
C ALA A 624 -1.68 13.53 1.86
N MET A 625 -0.37 13.29 2.00
CA MET A 625 0.26 13.26 3.34
C MET A 625 0.20 14.63 4.01
N SER A 626 0.56 15.70 3.28
CA SER A 626 0.44 17.07 3.78
C SER A 626 -0.99 17.46 4.15
N HIS A 627 -2.00 16.94 3.43
CA HIS A 627 -3.41 17.13 3.77
C HIS A 627 -3.79 16.52 5.13
N GLN A 628 -3.16 15.42 5.57
CA GLN A 628 -3.41 14.88 6.91
C GLN A 628 -3.10 15.87 8.03
N LYS A 629 -2.08 16.70 7.84
CA LYS A 629 -1.76 17.79 8.77
C LYS A 629 -2.91 18.80 8.88
N ALA A 630 -3.57 19.13 7.77
CA ALA A 630 -4.68 20.07 7.77
C ALA A 630 -5.91 19.54 8.53
N LEU A 631 -6.13 18.22 8.51
CA LEU A 631 -7.20 17.55 9.26
C LEU A 631 -6.96 17.57 10.76
N VAL A 632 -5.69 17.40 11.18
CA VAL A 632 -5.30 17.50 12.59
C VAL A 632 -5.34 18.95 13.06
N ASP A 633 -4.76 19.87 12.28
CA ASP A 633 -4.75 21.30 12.61
C ASP A 633 -6.17 21.91 12.61
N SER A 634 -7.19 21.25 12.05
CA SER A 634 -8.60 21.66 12.16
C SER A 634 -9.40 20.97 13.27
N GLY A 635 -8.81 20.02 13.99
CA GLY A 635 -9.50 19.20 14.99
C GLY A 635 -10.43 18.11 14.43
N ARG A 636 -10.52 17.99 13.09
CA ARG A 636 -11.34 16.96 12.45
C ARG A 636 -10.82 15.55 12.71
N TRP A 637 -9.51 15.40 12.85
CA TRP A 637 -8.87 14.17 13.32
C TRP A 637 -8.02 14.46 14.56
N LEU A 638 -8.27 13.75 15.67
CA LEU A 638 -7.50 13.93 16.89
C LEU A 638 -6.30 12.98 16.91
N LEU A 639 -5.16 13.45 17.44
CA LEU A 639 -4.01 12.59 17.74
C LEU A 639 -3.94 12.38 19.25
N TYR A 640 -4.01 11.12 19.67
CA TYR A 640 -3.94 10.75 21.08
C TYR A 640 -3.52 9.29 21.24
N ARG A 641 -3.07 8.95 22.45
CA ARG A 641 -2.81 7.60 22.93
C ARG A 641 -3.46 7.42 24.29
N TYR A 642 -4.13 6.31 24.50
CA TYR A 642 -4.63 5.83 25.77
C TYR A 642 -3.81 4.60 26.14
N ASN A 643 -2.99 4.70 27.18
CA ASN A 643 -2.15 3.60 27.63
C ASN A 643 -2.57 3.16 29.05
N PRO A 644 -3.21 1.98 29.19
CA PRO A 644 -3.65 1.44 30.48
C PRO A 644 -2.53 1.30 31.52
N ASP A 645 -1.29 1.02 31.11
CA ASP A 645 -0.18 0.80 32.05
C ASP A 645 0.14 2.05 32.90
N LEU A 646 -0.20 3.23 32.39
CA LEU A 646 0.00 4.50 33.12
C LEU A 646 -0.88 4.62 34.36
N VAL A 647 -1.98 3.87 34.43
CA VAL A 647 -2.84 3.84 35.63
C VAL A 647 -2.08 3.26 36.82
N GLN A 648 -1.20 2.26 36.59
CA GLN A 648 -0.38 1.65 37.64
C GLN A 648 0.62 2.66 38.23
N ASP A 649 1.04 3.64 37.44
CA ASP A 649 1.88 4.78 37.86
C ASP A 649 1.09 5.92 38.51
N GLY A 650 -0.24 5.80 38.65
CA GLY A 650 -1.12 6.89 39.09
C GLY A 650 -1.22 8.05 38.10
N LYS A 651 -0.91 7.82 36.82
CA LYS A 651 -0.99 8.83 35.75
C LYS A 651 -2.28 8.65 34.95
N ASN A 652 -2.75 9.73 34.31
CA ASN A 652 -3.86 9.62 33.38
C ASN A 652 -3.44 8.80 32.14
N PRO A 653 -4.18 7.75 31.78
CA PRO A 653 -3.87 6.92 30.63
C PRO A 653 -4.03 7.65 29.30
N LEU A 654 -4.92 8.66 29.22
CA LEU A 654 -5.16 9.43 28.01
C LEU A 654 -4.15 10.57 27.85
N GLN A 655 -3.40 10.53 26.76
CA GLN A 655 -2.43 11.54 26.34
C GLN A 655 -2.88 12.13 25.00
N ILE A 656 -3.12 13.45 24.97
CA ILE A 656 -3.40 14.18 23.72
C ILE A 656 -2.07 14.59 23.08
N ASP A 657 -1.79 14.06 21.89
CA ASP A 657 -0.53 14.23 21.17
C ASP A 657 -0.65 15.20 19.99
N MET A 658 -1.53 16.17 20.12
CA MET A 658 -1.66 17.30 19.20
C MET A 658 -1.80 18.61 19.97
N ARG A 659 -1.54 19.72 19.28
CA ARG A 659 -1.88 21.05 19.78
C ARG A 659 -3.36 21.32 19.55
N SER A 660 -3.90 22.33 20.22
CA SER A 660 -5.28 22.80 19.98
C SER A 660 -5.51 23.10 18.49
N PRO A 661 -6.72 22.85 17.97
CA PRO A 661 -7.10 23.21 16.60
C PRO A 661 -6.75 24.68 16.29
N LYS A 662 -6.15 24.91 15.12
CA LYS A 662 -5.61 26.20 14.68
C LYS A 662 -6.55 26.98 13.77
N PHE A 663 -7.46 26.29 13.10
CA PHE A 663 -8.39 26.92 12.16
C PHE A 663 -9.71 26.11 12.04
N PRO A 664 -10.79 26.74 11.54
CA PRO A 664 -12.10 26.09 11.42
C PRO A 664 -12.09 24.84 10.52
N VAL A 665 -13.00 23.90 10.80
CA VAL A 665 -13.13 22.63 10.08
C VAL A 665 -13.36 22.82 8.57
N GLU A 666 -14.02 23.94 8.21
CA GLU A 666 -14.31 24.36 6.83
C GLU A 666 -13.08 24.28 5.93
N LYS A 667 -11.94 24.81 6.39
CA LYS A 667 -10.71 24.86 5.59
C LYS A 667 -10.26 23.47 5.16
N SER A 668 -10.27 22.52 6.09
CA SER A 668 -9.88 21.13 5.79
C SER A 668 -10.94 20.39 4.96
N MET A 669 -12.23 20.61 5.21
CA MET A 669 -13.31 19.96 4.47
C MET A 669 -13.33 20.44 3.01
N TYR A 670 -13.18 21.73 2.78
CA TYR A 670 -13.14 22.32 1.44
C TYR A 670 -11.76 22.23 0.78
N GLU A 671 -10.89 21.33 1.24
CA GLU A 671 -9.80 20.80 0.41
C GLU A 671 -10.27 19.56 -0.38
N GLU A 672 -11.29 18.85 0.11
CA GLU A 672 -11.76 17.59 -0.47
C GLU A 672 -13.02 17.77 -1.33
N ASN A 673 -13.07 17.08 -2.48
CA ASN A 673 -14.22 17.20 -3.38
C ASN A 673 -15.51 16.62 -2.80
N ARG A 674 -15.42 15.63 -1.90
CA ARG A 674 -16.61 15.04 -1.24
C ARG A 674 -17.39 16.01 -0.34
N PHE A 675 -16.81 17.16 0.03
CA PHE A 675 -17.54 18.25 0.69
C PHE A 675 -17.87 19.38 -0.29
N LYS A 676 -16.92 19.77 -1.17
CA LYS A 676 -17.14 20.82 -2.19
C LYS A 676 -18.32 20.55 -3.11
N MET A 677 -18.57 19.29 -3.45
CA MET A 677 -19.68 18.97 -4.35
C MET A 677 -21.04 19.33 -3.73
N LEU A 678 -21.16 19.22 -2.41
CA LEU A 678 -22.39 19.55 -1.69
C LEU A 678 -22.70 21.05 -1.74
N THR A 679 -21.67 21.91 -1.68
CA THR A 679 -21.86 23.36 -1.78
C THR A 679 -22.39 23.79 -3.14
N LYS A 680 -22.20 22.97 -4.18
CA LYS A 680 -22.72 23.21 -5.54
C LYS A 680 -24.09 22.59 -5.76
N SER A 681 -24.31 21.38 -5.27
CA SER A 681 -25.59 20.68 -5.48
C SER A 681 -26.68 21.15 -4.53
N LYS A 682 -26.32 21.47 -3.27
CA LYS A 682 -27.24 21.83 -2.19
C LYS A 682 -26.63 22.86 -1.23
N PRO A 683 -26.50 24.13 -1.64
CA PRO A 683 -25.76 25.16 -0.89
C PRO A 683 -26.27 25.39 0.55
N GLN A 684 -27.60 25.40 0.75
CA GLN A 684 -28.18 25.65 2.07
C GLN A 684 -27.94 24.48 3.05
N GLU A 685 -28.17 23.25 2.60
CA GLU A 685 -27.85 22.03 3.39
C GLU A 685 -26.35 21.97 3.71
N ALA A 686 -25.49 22.33 2.75
CA ALA A 686 -24.04 22.36 2.95
C ALA A 686 -23.63 23.32 4.09
N LYS A 687 -24.23 24.51 4.14
CA LYS A 687 -23.97 25.51 5.19
C LYS A 687 -24.42 25.03 6.57
N GLN A 688 -25.62 24.45 6.65
CA GLN A 688 -26.16 23.89 7.90
C GLN A 688 -25.30 22.73 8.41
N LEU A 689 -24.95 21.79 7.53
CA LEU A 689 -24.13 20.63 7.90
C LEU A 689 -22.72 21.03 8.30
N LEU A 690 -22.13 22.05 7.65
CA LEU A 690 -20.83 22.59 8.03
C LEU A 690 -20.83 23.18 9.45
N GLN A 691 -21.87 23.96 9.80
CA GLN A 691 -22.02 24.49 11.16
C GLN A 691 -22.11 23.35 12.18
N GLY A 692 -22.92 22.32 11.89
CA GLY A 692 -22.99 21.13 12.71
C GLY A 692 -21.65 20.38 12.81
N SER A 693 -20.85 20.34 11.73
CA SER A 693 -19.52 19.72 11.76
C SER A 693 -18.54 20.49 12.65
N GLN A 694 -18.60 21.81 12.65
CA GLN A 694 -17.78 22.64 13.54
C GLN A 694 -18.15 22.38 15.00
N GLN A 695 -19.45 22.38 15.32
CA GLN A 695 -19.95 22.06 16.66
C GLN A 695 -19.51 20.67 17.14
N ASP A 696 -19.60 19.64 16.28
CA ASP A 696 -19.15 18.28 16.62
C ASP A 696 -17.65 18.25 16.95
N VAL A 697 -16.82 18.95 16.16
CA VAL A 697 -15.37 19.02 16.36
C VAL A 697 -15.03 19.72 17.67
N ASP A 698 -15.66 20.88 17.93
CA ASP A 698 -15.41 21.66 19.15
C ASP A 698 -15.83 20.88 20.40
N THR A 699 -17.00 20.25 20.36
CA THR A 699 -17.51 19.41 21.46
C THR A 699 -16.58 18.22 21.73
N ARG A 700 -16.16 17.51 20.67
CA ARG A 700 -15.25 16.38 20.83
C ARG A 700 -13.90 16.84 21.36
N TRP A 701 -13.36 17.95 20.87
CA TRP A 701 -12.10 18.49 21.38
C TRP A 701 -12.18 18.80 22.88
N GLN A 702 -13.21 19.52 23.33
CA GLN A 702 -13.42 19.84 24.74
C GLN A 702 -13.57 18.58 25.61
N MET A 703 -14.32 17.59 25.13
CA MET A 703 -14.48 16.32 25.84
C MET A 703 -13.14 15.60 26.04
N TYR A 704 -12.32 15.50 24.99
CA TYR A 704 -11.01 14.86 25.12
C TYR A 704 -10.08 15.65 26.05
N GLN A 705 -10.10 16.98 25.99
CA GLN A 705 -9.35 17.82 26.94
C GLN A 705 -9.76 17.55 28.38
N TYR A 706 -11.07 17.48 28.65
CA TYR A 706 -11.60 17.15 29.97
C TYR A 706 -11.13 15.77 30.43
N LEU A 707 -11.22 14.75 29.58
CA LEU A 707 -10.78 13.40 29.91
C LEU A 707 -9.27 13.32 30.20
N ALA A 708 -8.44 14.04 29.44
CA ALA A 708 -6.99 14.08 29.62
C ALA A 708 -6.56 14.90 30.86
N ALA A 709 -7.38 15.87 31.29
CA ALA A 709 -7.12 16.68 32.47
C ALA A 709 -7.65 16.04 33.77
N ARG A 710 -8.48 14.99 33.68
CA ARG A 710 -9.06 14.34 34.86
C ARG A 710 -7.97 13.73 35.74
N GLU A 711 -8.02 14.04 37.04
CA GLU A 711 -7.17 13.38 38.04
C GLU A 711 -7.61 11.92 38.22
N GLN A 712 -6.64 11.02 38.32
CA GLN A 712 -6.89 9.62 38.68
C GLN A 712 -7.02 9.54 40.20
N PHE A 713 -8.17 9.11 40.71
CA PHE A 713 -8.31 8.78 42.12
C PHE A 713 -7.56 7.47 42.38
N LYS A 714 -6.64 7.50 43.35
CA LYS A 714 -5.83 6.34 43.76
C LYS A 714 -6.67 5.22 44.35
#